data_AF-A0A2N1VJT6-F1
#
_entry.id   AF-A0A2N1VJT6-F1
#
_cell.length_a   1.000
_cell.length_b   1.000
_cell.length_c   1.000
_cell.angle_alpha   90.00
_cell.angle_beta   90.00
_cell.angle_gamma   90.00
#
_symmetry.space_group_name_H-M   'P 1'
#
loop_
_entity.id
_entity.type
_entity.pdbx_description
1 polymer ?
#
loop_
_entity_poly.entity_id
_entity_poly.type
_entity_poly.pdbx_seq_one_letter_code
_entity_poly.pdbx_strand_id
1 'polypeptide(L)'
;MKNPIKIQSFFAVALVLLVLCVNHVSGQSLSLFDIDISNFPTIKAKFYALDAGGKLINLSPSDLEVTENGVERNVTFVSCPQPKQPIAVSIAMSLDVSGSMSVSDYGKIPLELGKLTAKELCSIVPMPPSEFALQTCDHKALIIQDFTVYKSQILSAIDPIIARGGNDFFEHLLNRLTGLLNIAKTGLNKRVAVLYTDAWWTELPEQELKLCKDICSQYNITFFAVIYSGLEASPNGIKKSLKELADFTGGYLYDGVTSLTAAQEIGMSIQHLAQGGTPCEIEWESGISCITGITNVELQNKDLGAKATGSYQSPNASVGTVNFNPTSVKFAYPVVGVKVEEKVTVTALNADFTVTNITSNNGDFTISPTNFVLNQGESMELTVSYTPIDSSYSFSRFEFESEPCPMVYYARGGYKDKNASTQTLNLTHPNGGETFAVGSDTVITWDGIPADDKVLLEYSIDNGQKWQTITNTASELIYKWNNIPRPTSNQCLVRVSQGDGILDPDSDNPAPQIEWQKTYGGSKEERANSIQETSDGGYIVAGWTESNDRDVTENKGSWDIWILKLNINGKIKWQKTFGGLDRDEAKSIRETRDGGFIVAAYTYSNDGDVTENKGESDVWILKLRIDGSIEWQRTFGGTALDYAYSIQETREGGYIVAGFTRSKDGDVTENKGGWDSWVMKLRSDGSLEWQKTYGGRASDRATYIQETSDGGFILAAYTDSNDGDITENNGYNDIWIMKLSVDGIIEWERSYGGYSYDQADFIQQTSDGGYIVAGSSDSDEGDVIENKGGWDSWVLKLSIVGDIEWQKTFGGSRTDAASYIQETSDNSYIVLANTQSKDGDITENKGGFDVWVMMLGNDGSIKWQKTYGGSDADYASSLKVTSDGGYIVAGYSNSNDGDVSVNNGQSDVWVIKLSVPTILQSDVSDAVFSIVEPIASSRDIDMLQVLVGSLKDSVVSEF
;
A
#
# COMPACT_ATOMS: atom_id res chain seq x y z
N MET A 1 -14.39 38.80 71.42
CA MET A 1 -14.41 37.54 72.18
C MET A 1 -15.80 37.30 72.74
N LYS A 2 -16.51 36.23 72.38
CA LYS A 2 -16.46 35.57 71.06
C LYS A 2 -17.91 35.58 70.55
N ASN A 3 -18.08 36.42 69.53
CA ASN A 3 -19.30 37.08 69.08
C ASN A 3 -19.15 37.15 67.52
N PRO A 4 -20.20 37.49 66.75
CA PRO A 4 -21.22 36.59 66.16
C PRO A 4 -21.41 36.86 64.64
N ILE A 5 -22.44 36.41 63.90
CA ILE A 5 -23.79 37.03 63.64
C ILE A 5 -24.42 36.14 62.51
N LYS A 6 -25.60 35.48 62.55
CA LYS A 6 -27.03 35.80 62.79
C LYS A 6 -27.79 36.36 61.56
N ILE A 7 -29.00 35.81 61.33
CA ILE A 7 -30.25 36.37 60.72
C ILE A 7 -30.65 35.77 59.33
N GLN A 8 -31.57 34.78 59.30
CA GLN A 8 -33.05 34.82 59.02
C GLN A 8 -33.37 34.72 57.50
N SER A 9 -34.49 34.22 56.96
CA SER A 9 -35.70 33.48 57.37
C SER A 9 -36.61 33.35 56.12
N PHE A 10 -37.42 32.28 56.04
CA PHE A 10 -38.80 32.23 55.51
C PHE A 10 -39.14 32.38 54.00
N PHE A 11 -39.89 31.36 53.50
CA PHE A 11 -41.09 31.40 52.63
C PHE A 11 -41.12 32.30 51.39
N ALA A 12 -41.37 31.72 50.20
CA ALA A 12 -42.72 31.63 49.60
C ALA A 12 -42.68 31.21 48.12
N VAL A 13 -43.62 30.34 47.80
CA VAL A 13 -44.14 30.00 46.47
C VAL A 13 -44.49 31.27 45.68
N ALA A 14 -43.88 31.47 44.51
CA ALA A 14 -44.45 32.09 43.30
C ALA A 14 -43.34 32.61 42.36
N LEU A 15 -42.90 31.80 41.38
CA LEU A 15 -42.58 32.26 40.01
C LEU A 15 -42.22 31.05 39.12
N VAL A 16 -43.20 30.19 38.84
CA VAL A 16 -43.14 29.24 37.70
C VAL A 16 -44.20 29.72 36.73
N LEU A 17 -43.84 30.69 35.87
CA LEU A 17 -44.54 31.10 34.64
C LEU A 17 -43.95 32.43 34.16
N LEU A 18 -42.83 32.39 33.45
CA LEU A 18 -42.56 33.13 32.20
C LEU A 18 -41.07 33.00 31.85
N VAL A 19 -40.79 32.96 30.54
CA VAL A 19 -39.48 33.03 29.89
C VAL A 19 -38.71 31.70 29.78
N LEU A 20 -39.23 30.80 28.95
CA LEU A 20 -38.43 30.08 27.94
C LEU A 20 -39.30 29.90 26.68
N CYS A 21 -39.89 30.99 26.18
CA CYS A 21 -40.03 31.14 24.74
C CYS A 21 -38.66 31.57 24.24
N VAL A 22 -37.79 30.60 23.96
CA VAL A 22 -36.67 30.85 23.05
C VAL A 22 -37.34 31.11 21.71
N ASN A 23 -37.47 32.37 21.36
CA ASN A 23 -37.77 32.77 19.99
C ASN A 23 -36.72 32.06 19.13
N HIS A 24 -37.16 31.12 18.28
CA HIS A 24 -36.43 30.85 17.05
C HIS A 24 -36.32 32.20 16.36
N VAL A 25 -35.13 32.79 16.39
CA VAL A 25 -34.79 33.83 15.43
C VAL A 25 -34.70 33.07 14.10
N SER A 26 -35.82 33.00 13.39
CA SER A 26 -35.87 32.54 12.01
C SER A 26 -35.16 33.60 11.17
N GLY A 27 -33.83 33.48 11.10
CA GLY A 27 -33.03 34.18 10.10
C GLY A 27 -33.53 33.78 8.71
N GLN A 28 -33.60 34.75 7.81
CA GLN A 28 -33.88 34.51 6.39
C GLN A 28 -32.73 33.65 5.83
N SER A 29 -33.04 32.66 4.99
CA SER A 29 -32.06 31.68 4.51
C SER A 29 -31.74 31.87 3.03
N LEU A 30 -30.46 31.82 2.69
CA LEU A 30 -29.95 31.83 1.33
C LEU A 30 -29.17 30.54 1.12
N SER A 31 -29.36 29.82 0.00
CA SER A 31 -28.60 28.59 -0.30
C SER A 31 -28.15 28.60 -1.75
N LEU A 32 -26.90 28.22 -2.05
CA LEU A 32 -26.34 28.13 -3.41
C LEU A 32 -25.95 26.68 -3.71
N PHE A 33 -26.37 26.14 -4.86
CA PHE A 33 -26.10 24.75 -5.26
C PHE A 33 -26.21 24.56 -6.78
N ASP A 34 -25.85 23.36 -7.27
CA ASP A 34 -25.89 23.00 -8.70
C ASP A 34 -25.17 24.01 -9.60
N ILE A 35 -23.93 24.35 -9.23
CA ILE A 35 -23.07 25.25 -10.01
C ILE A 35 -22.65 24.51 -11.28
N ASP A 36 -23.18 24.93 -12.42
CA ASP A 36 -22.91 24.41 -13.75
C ASP A 36 -21.88 25.28 -14.46
N ILE A 37 -20.76 24.64 -14.80
CA ILE A 37 -19.59 25.22 -15.46
C ILE A 37 -19.46 24.81 -16.93
N SER A 38 -20.44 24.08 -17.48
CA SER A 38 -20.37 23.51 -18.83
C SER A 38 -20.26 24.55 -19.96
N ASN A 39 -20.67 25.79 -19.70
CA ASN A 39 -20.65 26.90 -20.65
C ASN A 39 -19.63 28.00 -20.27
N PHE A 40 -18.54 27.62 -19.59
CA PHE A 40 -17.47 28.54 -19.18
C PHE A 40 -17.03 29.49 -20.34
N PRO A 41 -16.87 30.81 -20.11
CA PRO A 41 -16.77 31.53 -18.82
C PRO A 41 -18.11 31.91 -18.17
N THR A 42 -19.25 31.59 -18.81
CA THR A 42 -20.56 31.82 -18.20
C THR A 42 -20.88 30.69 -17.22
N ILE A 43 -20.99 31.01 -15.94
CA ILE A 43 -21.37 30.06 -14.89
C ILE A 43 -22.85 30.22 -14.59
N LYS A 44 -23.53 29.09 -14.40
CA LYS A 44 -24.93 29.05 -13.93
C LYS A 44 -24.98 28.38 -12.57
N ALA A 45 -25.89 28.81 -11.71
CA ALA A 45 -26.18 28.08 -10.49
C ALA A 45 -27.65 28.20 -10.11
N LYS A 46 -28.06 27.35 -9.16
CA LYS A 46 -29.38 27.41 -8.55
C LYS A 46 -29.28 27.89 -7.12
N PHE A 47 -30.28 28.62 -6.67
CA PHE A 47 -30.32 29.10 -5.31
C PHE A 47 -31.75 29.23 -4.77
N TYR A 48 -31.88 29.24 -3.45
CA TYR A 48 -33.12 29.64 -2.77
C TYR A 48 -32.86 30.87 -1.92
N ALA A 49 -33.78 31.82 -1.97
CA ALA A 49 -33.85 32.93 -1.02
C ALA A 49 -35.23 32.86 -0.35
N LEU A 50 -35.24 32.53 0.95
CA LEU A 50 -36.48 32.41 1.73
C LEU A 50 -36.57 33.54 2.75
N ASP A 51 -37.76 34.11 2.89
CA ASP A 51 -38.06 35.03 3.99
C ASP A 51 -38.16 34.29 5.34
N ALA A 52 -38.35 35.03 6.42
CA ALA A 52 -38.45 34.48 7.77
C ALA A 52 -39.64 33.51 7.97
N GLY A 53 -40.57 33.45 7.01
CA GLY A 53 -41.70 32.52 6.97
C GLY A 53 -41.50 31.34 6.02
N GLY A 54 -40.30 31.15 5.44
CA GLY A 54 -40.00 30.06 4.52
C GLY A 54 -40.58 30.24 3.11
N LYS A 55 -40.94 31.48 2.72
CA LYS A 55 -41.47 31.78 1.39
C LYS A 55 -40.40 32.37 0.48
N LEU A 56 -40.39 31.95 -0.78
CA LEU A 56 -39.48 32.47 -1.81
C LEU A 56 -39.61 33.99 -1.99
N ILE A 57 -38.46 34.67 -1.97
CA ILE A 57 -38.31 36.10 -2.26
C ILE A 57 -37.94 36.23 -3.75
N ASN A 58 -38.62 37.14 -4.46
CA ASN A 58 -38.27 37.45 -5.85
C ASN A 58 -37.12 38.45 -5.87
N LEU A 59 -36.03 38.12 -6.57
CA LEU A 59 -34.80 38.90 -6.61
C LEU A 59 -34.40 39.21 -8.05
N SER A 60 -33.65 40.29 -8.24
CA SER A 60 -33.09 40.74 -9.52
C SER A 60 -31.56 40.75 -9.46
N PRO A 61 -30.85 40.83 -10.61
CA PRO A 61 -29.38 40.85 -10.63
C PRO A 61 -28.76 41.95 -9.76
N SER A 62 -29.39 43.12 -9.62
CA SER A 62 -28.87 44.21 -8.80
C SER A 62 -28.90 43.94 -7.30
N ASP A 63 -29.71 42.97 -6.85
CA ASP A 63 -29.93 42.66 -5.44
C ASP A 63 -28.88 41.67 -4.90
N LEU A 64 -28.06 41.10 -5.79
CA LEU A 64 -27.11 40.04 -5.52
C LEU A 64 -25.67 40.49 -5.79
N GLU A 65 -24.74 39.93 -5.03
CA GLU A 65 -23.29 40.03 -5.23
C GLU A 65 -22.74 38.61 -5.29
N VAL A 66 -21.91 38.34 -6.29
CA VAL A 66 -21.18 37.07 -6.42
C VAL A 66 -19.70 37.38 -6.35
N THR A 67 -18.98 36.69 -5.47
CA THR A 67 -17.52 36.73 -5.44
C THR A 67 -16.93 35.34 -5.66
N GLU A 68 -15.85 35.26 -6.43
CA GLU A 68 -15.04 34.06 -6.63
C GLU A 68 -13.69 34.25 -5.98
N ASN A 69 -13.36 33.47 -4.95
CA ASN A 69 -12.16 33.63 -4.13
C ASN A 69 -11.97 35.09 -3.64
N GLY A 70 -13.08 35.78 -3.35
CA GLY A 70 -13.10 37.18 -2.91
C GLY A 70 -13.06 38.23 -4.05
N VAL A 71 -12.99 37.82 -5.32
CA VAL A 71 -13.04 38.72 -6.48
C VAL A 71 -14.47 38.87 -6.96
N GLU A 72 -14.99 40.10 -7.01
CA GLU A 72 -16.36 40.40 -7.46
C GLU A 72 -16.56 40.01 -8.94
N ARG A 73 -17.67 39.33 -9.22
CA ARG A 73 -18.08 38.90 -10.56
C ARG A 73 -19.36 39.59 -11.00
N ASN A 74 -19.48 39.78 -12.31
CA ASN A 74 -20.64 40.43 -12.90
C ASN A 74 -21.81 39.44 -13.04
N VAL A 75 -22.89 39.68 -12.29
CA VAL A 75 -24.13 38.88 -12.36
C VAL A 75 -24.96 39.35 -13.56
N THR A 76 -25.21 38.44 -14.51
CA THR A 76 -25.85 38.75 -15.79
C THR A 76 -27.33 38.38 -15.83
N PHE A 77 -27.78 37.42 -15.01
CA PHE A 77 -29.16 36.93 -15.01
C PHE A 77 -29.61 36.40 -13.64
N VAL A 78 -30.89 36.63 -13.30
CA VAL A 78 -31.57 36.04 -12.12
C VAL A 78 -33.03 35.75 -12.48
N SER A 79 -33.54 34.57 -12.13
CA SER A 79 -34.95 34.18 -12.32
C SER A 79 -35.47 33.33 -11.16
N CYS A 80 -36.59 33.72 -10.54
CA CYS A 80 -37.22 32.98 -9.44
C CYS A 80 -38.65 32.52 -9.78
N PRO A 81 -38.96 31.21 -9.74
CA PRO A 81 -40.29 30.68 -10.04
C PRO A 81 -41.28 30.92 -8.88
N GLN A 82 -42.59 30.88 -9.18
CA GLN A 82 -43.63 31.08 -8.18
C GLN A 82 -43.76 29.87 -7.23
N PRO A 83 -44.00 30.07 -5.92
CA PRO A 83 -44.10 28.98 -4.95
C PRO A 83 -45.28 28.04 -5.25
N LYS A 84 -45.03 26.72 -5.26
CA LYS A 84 -46.06 25.68 -5.33
C LYS A 84 -46.48 25.20 -3.93
N GLN A 85 -47.69 24.67 -3.81
CA GLN A 85 -48.16 24.07 -2.56
C GLN A 85 -47.38 22.78 -2.25
N PRO A 86 -46.92 22.56 -1.00
CA PRO A 86 -46.15 21.37 -0.65
C PRO A 86 -46.98 20.09 -0.78
N ILE A 87 -46.39 19.05 -1.37
CA ILE A 87 -46.99 17.71 -1.44
C ILE A 87 -46.45 16.79 -0.33
N ALA A 88 -47.21 15.73 -0.01
CA ALA A 88 -46.79 14.68 0.92
C ALA A 88 -45.63 13.85 0.33
N VAL A 89 -44.67 13.46 1.18
CA VAL A 89 -43.46 12.74 0.77
C VAL A 89 -43.16 11.56 1.69
N SER A 90 -42.52 10.53 1.14
CA SER A 90 -41.97 9.40 1.88
C SER A 90 -40.46 9.43 1.68
N ILE A 91 -39.72 9.89 2.70
CA ILE A 91 -38.28 10.11 2.64
C ILE A 91 -37.54 8.96 3.34
N ALA A 92 -36.82 8.15 2.58
CA ALA A 92 -35.85 7.21 3.13
C ALA A 92 -34.48 7.91 3.24
N MET A 93 -33.85 7.84 4.40
CA MET A 93 -32.55 8.43 4.67
C MET A 93 -31.52 7.34 4.96
N SER A 94 -30.31 7.50 4.44
CA SER A 94 -29.18 6.65 4.82
C SER A 94 -27.99 7.48 5.28
N LEU A 95 -27.54 7.23 6.51
CA LEU A 95 -26.33 7.81 7.08
C LEU A 95 -25.16 6.84 6.91
N ASP A 96 -24.14 7.29 6.19
CA ASP A 96 -22.82 6.70 6.24
C ASP A 96 -22.25 6.80 7.66
N VAL A 97 -21.91 5.64 8.21
CA VAL A 97 -21.31 5.53 9.54
C VAL A 97 -19.94 4.88 9.46
N SER A 98 -19.23 4.98 8.34
CA SER A 98 -17.87 4.46 8.19
C SER A 98 -16.84 5.22 9.02
N GLY A 99 -15.61 4.70 9.08
CA GLY A 99 -14.55 5.23 9.92
C GLY A 99 -14.12 6.65 9.52
N SER A 100 -14.16 6.96 8.23
CA SER A 100 -13.85 8.29 7.68
C SER A 100 -14.85 9.36 8.15
N MET A 101 -16.11 8.98 8.39
CA MET A 101 -17.14 9.86 8.94
C MET A 101 -16.88 10.28 10.41
N SER A 102 -15.86 9.72 11.07
CA SER A 102 -15.45 10.02 12.45
C SER A 102 -14.34 11.08 12.60
N VAL A 103 -13.67 11.46 11.49
CA VAL A 103 -12.50 12.35 11.48
C VAL A 103 -12.90 13.75 11.03
N SER A 104 -12.31 14.80 11.63
CA SER A 104 -12.61 16.20 11.27
C SER A 104 -11.45 16.86 10.54
N ASP A 105 -11.65 17.28 9.28
CA ASP A 105 -10.65 18.06 8.53
C ASP A 105 -10.75 19.58 8.80
N TYR A 106 -11.85 20.06 9.39
CA TYR A 106 -12.13 21.50 9.59
C TYR A 106 -12.82 21.84 10.93
N GLY A 107 -12.58 21.04 11.97
CA GLY A 107 -13.11 21.30 13.32
C GLY A 107 -14.57 20.89 13.58
N LYS A 108 -15.20 20.18 12.63
CA LYS A 108 -16.51 19.50 12.77
C LYS A 108 -16.45 18.09 12.18
N ILE A 109 -17.15 17.15 12.81
CA ILE A 109 -17.18 15.74 12.43
C ILE A 109 -18.25 15.53 11.32
N PRO A 110 -17.93 14.94 10.16
CA PRO A 110 -18.86 14.71 9.04
C PRO A 110 -20.17 14.04 9.45
N LEU A 111 -20.11 12.99 10.28
CA LEU A 111 -21.31 12.33 10.79
C LEU A 111 -22.24 13.27 11.58
N GLU A 112 -21.69 14.21 12.34
CA GLU A 112 -22.47 15.17 13.10
C GLU A 112 -23.15 16.21 12.19
N LEU A 113 -22.51 16.59 11.08
CA LEU A 113 -23.14 17.40 10.03
C LEU A 113 -24.26 16.63 9.32
N GLY A 114 -24.04 15.35 9.00
CA GLY A 114 -25.05 14.42 8.47
C GLY A 114 -26.29 14.32 9.36
N LYS A 115 -26.07 14.07 10.65
CA LYS A 115 -27.14 14.01 11.67
C LYS A 115 -27.89 15.35 11.76
N LEU A 116 -27.19 16.48 11.66
CA LEU A 116 -27.82 17.80 11.68
C LEU A 116 -28.72 18.03 10.46
N THR A 117 -28.23 17.76 9.24
CA THR A 117 -29.04 17.90 8.02
C THR A 117 -30.27 17.00 8.04
N ALA A 118 -30.12 15.74 8.47
CA ALA A 118 -31.23 14.80 8.59
C ALA A 118 -32.28 15.28 9.62
N LYS A 119 -31.84 15.78 10.78
CA LYS A 119 -32.73 16.33 11.81
C LYS A 119 -33.46 17.58 11.33
N GLU A 120 -32.77 18.48 10.62
CA GLU A 120 -33.37 19.70 10.08
C GLU A 120 -34.49 19.33 9.10
N LEU A 121 -34.20 18.45 8.14
CA LEU A 121 -35.16 17.94 7.17
C LEU A 121 -36.39 17.31 7.86
N CYS A 122 -36.18 16.44 8.86
CA CYS A 122 -37.26 15.84 9.65
C CYS A 122 -38.08 16.89 10.42
N SER A 123 -37.44 17.96 10.89
CA SER A 123 -38.06 18.98 11.73
C SER A 123 -39.00 19.88 10.93
N ILE A 124 -38.65 20.18 9.68
CA ILE A 124 -39.41 21.09 8.82
C ILE A 124 -40.51 20.40 7.99
N VAL A 125 -40.36 19.11 7.62
CA VAL A 125 -41.38 18.39 6.85
C VAL A 125 -42.63 18.14 7.72
N PRO A 126 -43.84 18.54 7.27
CA PRO A 126 -45.08 18.22 7.98
C PRO A 126 -45.37 16.72 7.98
N MET A 127 -45.54 16.16 9.18
CA MET A 127 -45.90 14.75 9.42
C MET A 127 -47.04 14.69 10.45
N PRO A 128 -48.17 14.02 10.16
CA PRO A 128 -48.59 13.38 8.89
C PRO A 128 -49.01 14.40 7.80
N PRO A 129 -49.22 14.00 6.52
CA PRO A 129 -49.20 12.63 5.95
C PRO A 129 -47.82 12.16 5.45
N SER A 130 -46.77 12.99 5.54
CA SER A 130 -45.41 12.58 5.17
C SER A 130 -44.85 11.58 6.20
N GLU A 131 -43.88 10.78 5.77
CA GLU A 131 -43.25 9.74 6.57
C GLU A 131 -41.76 9.64 6.29
N PHE A 132 -40.99 9.15 7.26
CA PHE A 132 -39.54 8.98 7.17
C PHE A 132 -39.10 7.58 7.58
N ALA A 133 -38.09 7.05 6.89
CA ALA A 133 -37.35 5.86 7.28
C ALA A 133 -35.85 6.21 7.41
N LEU A 134 -35.12 5.46 8.23
CA LEU A 134 -33.70 5.67 8.50
C LEU A 134 -32.92 4.37 8.47
N GLN A 135 -31.84 4.40 7.70
CA GLN A 135 -30.82 3.35 7.58
C GLN A 135 -29.45 3.93 7.97
N THR A 136 -28.54 3.05 8.41
CA THR A 136 -27.10 3.31 8.47
C THR A 136 -26.35 2.27 7.65
N CYS A 137 -25.16 2.60 7.17
CA CYS A 137 -24.29 1.61 6.53
C CYS A 137 -22.82 1.80 6.93
N ASP A 138 -22.20 0.69 7.31
CA ASP A 138 -20.76 0.47 7.29
C ASP A 138 -20.46 -0.57 6.19
N HIS A 139 -19.86 -1.72 6.50
CA HIS A 139 -19.80 -2.89 5.61
C HIS A 139 -21.17 -3.55 5.36
N LYS A 140 -22.21 -3.21 6.16
CA LYS A 140 -23.57 -3.74 6.01
C LYS A 140 -24.63 -2.66 6.22
N ALA A 141 -25.65 -2.67 5.38
CA ALA A 141 -26.81 -1.78 5.54
C ALA A 141 -27.76 -2.29 6.63
N LEU A 142 -28.10 -1.43 7.60
CA LEU A 142 -29.01 -1.71 8.70
C LEU A 142 -30.15 -0.69 8.76
N ILE A 143 -31.40 -1.18 8.80
CA ILE A 143 -32.57 -0.33 9.05
C ILE A 143 -32.64 -0.02 10.54
N ILE A 144 -32.52 1.26 10.89
CA ILE A 144 -32.66 1.75 12.27
C ILE A 144 -34.13 2.05 12.59
N GLN A 145 -34.86 2.61 11.62
CA GLN A 145 -36.27 2.96 11.75
C GLN A 145 -36.97 2.76 10.41
N ASP A 146 -37.99 1.89 10.36
CA ASP A 146 -38.88 1.78 9.19
C ASP A 146 -39.79 3.01 9.09
N PHE A 147 -40.52 3.17 7.98
CA PHE A 147 -41.36 4.35 7.73
C PHE A 147 -42.28 4.68 8.90
N THR A 148 -42.13 5.90 9.42
CA THR A 148 -42.93 6.44 10.50
C THR A 148 -43.42 7.85 10.19
N VAL A 149 -44.66 8.13 10.59
CA VAL A 149 -45.25 9.47 10.59
C VAL A 149 -45.01 10.21 11.92
N TYR A 150 -44.38 9.56 12.90
CA TYR A 150 -44.13 10.13 14.21
C TYR A 150 -42.74 10.77 14.25
N LYS A 151 -42.72 12.11 14.14
CA LYS A 151 -41.49 12.93 14.19
C LYS A 151 -40.58 12.59 15.39
N SER A 152 -41.15 12.28 16.56
CA SER A 152 -40.36 11.90 17.73
C SER A 152 -39.58 10.59 17.55
N GLN A 153 -40.14 9.60 16.84
CA GLN A 153 -39.48 8.31 16.63
C GLN A 153 -38.25 8.46 15.74
N ILE A 154 -38.37 9.20 14.63
CA ILE A 154 -37.25 9.40 13.71
C ILE A 154 -36.14 10.25 14.33
N LEU A 155 -36.49 11.33 15.06
CA LEU A 155 -35.48 12.18 15.72
C LEU A 155 -34.71 11.40 16.80
N SER A 156 -35.40 10.61 17.62
CA SER A 156 -34.76 9.75 18.64
C SER A 156 -33.93 8.62 18.04
N ALA A 157 -34.22 8.18 16.81
CA ALA A 157 -33.44 7.19 16.09
C ALA A 157 -32.12 7.75 15.55
N ILE A 158 -32.04 9.06 15.24
CA ILE A 158 -30.84 9.70 14.71
C ILE A 158 -29.79 9.96 15.80
N ASP A 159 -30.22 10.34 17.01
CA ASP A 159 -29.34 10.73 18.12
C ASP A 159 -28.22 9.72 18.46
N PRO A 160 -28.50 8.41 18.64
CA PRO A 160 -27.50 7.44 19.09
C PRO A 160 -26.54 6.97 17.98
N ILE A 161 -26.68 7.45 16.75
CA ILE A 161 -25.84 7.04 15.62
C ILE A 161 -24.41 7.55 15.82
N ILE A 162 -23.46 6.62 15.70
CA ILE A 162 -22.02 6.82 15.82
C ILE A 162 -21.31 6.12 14.65
N ALA A 163 -20.12 6.63 14.30
CA ALA A 163 -19.27 6.04 13.27
C ALA A 163 -18.66 4.70 13.74
N ARG A 164 -18.38 3.81 12.79
CA ARG A 164 -17.93 2.41 12.90
C ARG A 164 -17.01 2.08 11.73
N GLY A 165 -16.19 1.04 11.84
CA GLY A 165 -15.17 0.71 10.83
C GLY A 165 -15.74 0.20 9.49
N GLY A 166 -15.13 0.68 8.40
CA GLY A 166 -15.30 0.30 6.98
C GLY A 166 -16.63 0.66 6.32
N ASN A 167 -16.76 0.35 5.02
CA ASN A 167 -17.84 0.83 4.16
C ASN A 167 -18.02 -0.08 2.93
N ASP A 168 -19.25 -0.45 2.57
CA ASP A 168 -19.60 -1.12 1.32
C ASP A 168 -20.76 -0.38 0.64
N PHE A 169 -20.48 0.21 -0.52
CA PHE A 169 -21.43 1.05 -1.22
C PHE A 169 -22.57 0.26 -1.89
N PHE A 170 -22.31 -0.96 -2.40
CA PHE A 170 -23.35 -1.80 -2.97
C PHE A 170 -24.37 -2.18 -1.90
N GLU A 171 -23.87 -2.52 -0.71
CA GLU A 171 -24.71 -2.75 0.46
C GLU A 171 -25.55 -1.51 0.80
N HIS A 172 -24.95 -0.32 0.75
CA HIS A 172 -25.57 0.95 1.10
C HIS A 172 -26.82 1.28 0.28
N LEU A 173 -26.74 1.19 -1.06
CA LEU A 173 -27.85 1.55 -1.96
C LEU A 173 -28.71 0.35 -2.39
N LEU A 174 -28.08 -0.78 -2.68
CA LEU A 174 -28.65 -1.86 -3.47
C LEU A 174 -28.86 -3.16 -2.68
N ASN A 175 -28.44 -3.26 -1.41
CA ASN A 175 -28.74 -4.44 -0.60
C ASN A 175 -30.23 -4.79 -0.72
N ARG A 176 -30.50 -6.04 -1.07
CA ARG A 176 -31.84 -6.53 -1.45
C ARG A 176 -32.92 -6.25 -0.41
N LEU A 177 -32.55 -6.23 0.87
CA LEU A 177 -33.47 -6.06 1.99
C LEU A 177 -33.33 -4.69 2.66
N THR A 178 -32.11 -4.20 2.83
CA THR A 178 -31.81 -3.04 3.68
C THR A 178 -31.22 -1.84 2.95
N GLY A 179 -31.00 -1.94 1.63
CA GLY A 179 -30.42 -0.84 0.85
C GLY A 179 -31.39 0.34 0.69
N LEU A 180 -30.85 1.55 0.63
CA LEU A 180 -31.61 2.80 0.61
C LEU A 180 -32.70 2.85 -0.46
N LEU A 181 -32.39 2.43 -1.69
CA LEU A 181 -33.35 2.44 -2.80
C LEU A 181 -34.44 1.38 -2.60
N ASN A 182 -34.11 0.27 -1.94
CA ASN A 182 -35.05 -0.78 -1.60
C ASN A 182 -35.96 -0.41 -0.42
N ILE A 183 -35.55 0.50 0.45
CA ILE A 183 -36.43 1.11 1.46
C ILE A 183 -37.32 2.15 0.77
N ALA A 184 -36.74 3.09 0.00
CA ALA A 184 -37.48 4.18 -0.63
C ALA A 184 -38.68 3.69 -1.49
N LYS A 185 -38.54 2.54 -2.17
CA LYS A 185 -39.62 1.96 -3.00
C LYS A 185 -40.90 1.62 -2.24
N THR A 186 -40.83 1.40 -0.92
CA THR A 186 -42.00 1.00 -0.10
C THR A 186 -42.82 2.19 0.39
N GLY A 187 -42.34 3.42 0.19
CA GLY A 187 -43.03 4.64 0.61
C GLY A 187 -44.42 4.83 -0.02
N LEU A 188 -45.34 5.39 0.77
CA LEU A 188 -46.76 5.59 0.44
C LEU A 188 -47.03 6.87 -0.35
N ASN A 189 -46.17 7.88 -0.25
CA ASN A 189 -46.29 9.18 -0.91
C ASN A 189 -45.21 9.34 -1.99
N LYS A 190 -44.93 10.59 -2.45
CA LYS A 190 -43.81 10.83 -3.37
C LYS A 190 -42.51 10.34 -2.73
N ARG A 191 -41.84 9.40 -3.39
CA ARG A 191 -40.68 8.67 -2.86
C ARG A 191 -39.41 9.46 -3.05
N VAL A 192 -38.66 9.62 -1.97
CA VAL A 192 -37.41 10.36 -1.94
C VAL A 192 -36.37 9.53 -1.21
N ALA A 193 -35.17 9.45 -1.76
CA ALA A 193 -34.01 8.81 -1.14
C ALA A 193 -32.93 9.87 -0.88
N VAL A 194 -32.38 9.92 0.32
CA VAL A 194 -31.32 10.87 0.70
C VAL A 194 -30.14 10.11 1.29
N LEU A 195 -28.97 10.27 0.66
CA LEU A 195 -27.70 9.70 1.12
C LEU A 195 -26.83 10.79 1.78
N TYR A 196 -26.27 10.50 2.95
CA TYR A 196 -25.36 11.38 3.69
C TYR A 196 -24.00 10.68 3.83
N THR A 197 -22.92 11.22 3.26
CA THR A 197 -21.60 10.56 3.19
C THR A 197 -20.44 11.56 3.08
N ASP A 198 -19.19 11.12 3.17
CA ASP A 198 -17.97 11.83 2.80
C ASP A 198 -17.44 11.45 1.40
N ALA A 199 -18.10 10.50 0.70
CA ALA A 199 -17.81 10.08 -0.67
C ALA A 199 -16.37 9.56 -0.91
N TRP A 200 -15.76 8.91 0.09
CA TRP A 200 -14.45 8.26 -0.01
C TRP A 200 -14.49 6.90 -0.74
N TRP A 201 -15.07 6.85 -1.94
CA TRP A 201 -15.23 5.60 -2.73
C TRP A 201 -14.84 5.74 -4.21
N THR A 202 -14.58 4.60 -4.85
CA THR A 202 -14.39 4.48 -6.31
C THR A 202 -15.70 4.67 -7.08
N GLU A 203 -15.60 4.98 -8.38
CA GLU A 203 -16.78 5.15 -9.25
C GLU A 203 -17.63 3.87 -9.30
N LEU A 204 -18.96 4.00 -9.33
CA LEU A 204 -19.83 2.84 -9.52
C LEU A 204 -19.53 2.21 -10.88
N PRO A 205 -19.36 0.88 -10.95
CA PRO A 205 -19.40 0.17 -12.21
C PRO A 205 -20.69 0.51 -12.97
N GLU A 206 -20.60 0.70 -14.29
CA GLU A 206 -21.71 1.14 -15.14
C GLU A 206 -22.98 0.28 -14.98
N GLN A 207 -22.80 -1.03 -14.72
CA GLN A 207 -23.89 -1.98 -14.49
C GLN A 207 -24.68 -1.70 -13.20
N GLU A 208 -24.00 -1.32 -12.12
CA GLU A 208 -24.63 -1.03 -10.82
C GLU A 208 -25.32 0.33 -10.83
N LEU A 209 -24.70 1.32 -11.47
CA LEU A 209 -25.34 2.63 -11.68
C LEU A 209 -26.60 2.50 -12.53
N LYS A 210 -26.58 1.64 -13.56
CA LYS A 210 -27.76 1.32 -14.35
C LYS A 210 -28.85 0.68 -13.49
N LEU A 211 -28.52 -0.26 -12.62
CA LEU A 211 -29.49 -0.87 -11.71
C LEU A 211 -30.13 0.17 -10.77
N CYS A 212 -29.34 1.12 -10.24
CA CYS A 212 -29.87 2.23 -9.46
C CYS A 212 -30.87 3.08 -10.27
N LYS A 213 -30.50 3.47 -11.50
CA LYS A 213 -31.34 4.25 -12.42
C LYS A 213 -32.64 3.48 -12.75
N ASP A 214 -32.57 2.18 -12.99
CA ASP A 214 -33.73 1.32 -13.27
C ASP A 214 -34.71 1.27 -12.10
N ILE A 215 -34.22 1.08 -10.86
CA ILE A 215 -35.05 1.10 -9.64
C ILE A 215 -35.70 2.47 -9.47
N CYS A 216 -34.94 3.55 -9.57
CA CYS A 216 -35.48 4.89 -9.38
C CYS A 216 -36.54 5.25 -10.42
N SER A 217 -36.32 4.88 -11.69
CA SER A 217 -37.30 5.09 -12.78
C SER A 217 -38.57 4.26 -12.55
N GLN A 218 -38.44 2.98 -12.21
CA GLN A 218 -39.57 2.07 -12.01
C GLN A 218 -40.49 2.53 -10.87
N TYR A 219 -39.93 3.06 -9.78
CA TYR A 219 -40.68 3.45 -8.59
C TYR A 219 -40.86 4.96 -8.44
N ASN A 220 -40.42 5.76 -9.42
CA ASN A 220 -40.48 7.23 -9.42
C ASN A 220 -39.85 7.83 -8.14
N ILE A 221 -38.62 7.41 -7.84
CA ILE A 221 -37.84 7.87 -6.69
C ILE A 221 -36.99 9.06 -7.11
N THR A 222 -37.06 10.17 -6.36
CA THR A 222 -36.12 11.29 -6.46
C THR A 222 -34.94 11.07 -5.51
N PHE A 223 -33.71 11.09 -6.01
CA PHE A 223 -32.50 10.79 -5.25
C PHE A 223 -31.69 12.05 -4.95
N PHE A 224 -31.30 12.23 -3.69
CA PHE A 224 -30.41 13.29 -3.23
C PHE A 224 -29.19 12.70 -2.55
N ALA A 225 -28.05 13.37 -2.68
CA ALA A 225 -26.83 13.01 -1.95
C ALA A 225 -26.19 14.25 -1.35
N VAL A 226 -25.63 14.12 -0.15
CA VAL A 226 -24.94 15.20 0.58
C VAL A 226 -23.56 14.71 0.99
N ILE A 227 -22.52 15.42 0.56
CA ILE A 227 -21.12 15.08 0.78
C ILE A 227 -20.50 16.05 1.79
N TYR A 228 -19.98 15.50 2.89
CA TYR A 228 -19.42 16.23 4.04
C TYR A 228 -17.89 16.30 4.07
N SER A 229 -17.23 16.14 2.91
CA SER A 229 -15.79 16.30 2.72
C SER A 229 -15.46 17.67 2.10
N GLY A 230 -14.20 18.11 2.17
CA GLY A 230 -13.70 19.19 1.31
C GLY A 230 -13.81 18.83 -0.17
N LEU A 231 -13.78 19.82 -1.07
CA LEU A 231 -13.73 19.52 -2.51
C LEU A 231 -12.29 19.17 -2.88
N GLU A 232 -11.98 17.90 -3.01
CA GLU A 232 -10.65 17.50 -3.46
C GLU A 232 -10.42 17.95 -4.92
N ALA A 233 -9.17 18.32 -5.24
CA ALA A 233 -8.76 18.79 -6.57
C ALA A 233 -8.79 17.69 -7.66
N SER A 234 -9.24 16.48 -7.33
CA SER A 234 -9.45 15.37 -8.25
C SER A 234 -10.79 14.68 -7.94
N PRO A 235 -11.61 14.31 -8.94
CA PRO A 235 -12.87 13.63 -8.71
C PRO A 235 -12.65 12.27 -8.05
N ASN A 236 -12.95 12.17 -6.76
CA ASN A 236 -13.12 10.89 -6.07
C ASN A 236 -14.23 10.11 -6.77
N GLY A 237 -13.91 8.88 -7.18
CA GLY A 237 -14.60 8.19 -8.27
C GLY A 237 -16.13 8.15 -8.15
N ILE A 238 -16.71 8.02 -6.96
CA ILE A 238 -18.18 7.90 -6.79
C ILE A 238 -18.97 9.19 -7.02
N LYS A 239 -18.35 10.37 -6.86
CA LYS A 239 -19.06 11.67 -6.95
C LYS A 239 -19.77 11.81 -8.29
N LYS A 240 -19.11 11.34 -9.36
CA LYS A 240 -19.66 11.30 -10.72
C LYS A 240 -20.92 10.42 -10.78
N SER A 241 -20.86 9.21 -10.26
CA SER A 241 -22.00 8.29 -10.25
C SER A 241 -23.19 8.81 -9.44
N LEU A 242 -22.92 9.43 -8.28
CA LEU A 242 -23.95 10.04 -7.45
C LEU A 242 -24.60 11.25 -8.14
N LYS A 243 -23.79 12.12 -8.78
CA LYS A 243 -24.29 13.24 -9.58
C LYS A 243 -25.17 12.75 -10.72
N GLU A 244 -24.69 11.74 -11.47
CA GLU A 244 -25.46 11.15 -12.57
C GLU A 244 -26.80 10.56 -12.12
N LEU A 245 -26.83 9.87 -10.98
CA LEU A 245 -28.07 9.31 -10.43
C LEU A 245 -29.02 10.40 -9.93
N ALA A 246 -28.50 11.41 -9.21
CA ALA A 246 -29.28 12.53 -8.73
C ALA A 246 -29.93 13.29 -9.90
N ASP A 247 -29.14 13.64 -10.93
CA ASP A 247 -29.60 14.33 -12.12
C ASP A 247 -30.66 13.52 -12.89
N PHE A 248 -30.42 12.21 -13.06
CA PHE A 248 -31.36 11.32 -13.73
C PHE A 248 -32.74 11.28 -13.05
N THR A 249 -32.78 11.41 -11.73
CA THR A 249 -34.03 11.34 -10.94
C THR A 249 -34.68 12.70 -10.69
N GLY A 250 -34.07 13.80 -11.15
CA GLY A 250 -34.49 15.17 -10.86
C GLY A 250 -34.21 15.62 -9.42
N GLY A 251 -33.32 14.93 -8.72
CA GLY A 251 -32.78 15.35 -7.42
C GLY A 251 -31.42 16.05 -7.59
N TYR A 252 -30.67 16.20 -6.49
CA TYR A 252 -29.44 16.99 -6.47
C TYR A 252 -28.34 16.36 -5.60
N LEU A 253 -27.10 16.58 -6.02
CA LEU A 253 -25.90 16.34 -5.21
C LEU A 253 -25.46 17.66 -4.58
N TYR A 254 -25.32 17.68 -3.26
CA TYR A 254 -24.70 18.77 -2.50
C TYR A 254 -23.30 18.35 -2.10
N ASP A 255 -22.28 19.10 -2.50
CA ASP A 255 -20.86 18.80 -2.26
C ASP A 255 -20.20 19.92 -1.45
N GLY A 256 -19.11 19.60 -0.75
CA GLY A 256 -18.31 20.58 0.01
C GLY A 256 -18.95 21.04 1.32
N VAL A 257 -19.78 20.21 1.96
CA VAL A 257 -20.55 20.64 3.15
C VAL A 257 -19.69 20.58 4.41
N THR A 258 -19.10 21.72 4.78
CA THR A 258 -18.14 21.79 5.92
C THR A 258 -18.64 22.60 7.13
N SER A 259 -19.79 23.27 7.03
CA SER A 259 -20.31 24.16 8.08
C SER A 259 -21.69 23.74 8.59
N LEU A 260 -21.96 24.08 9.86
CA LEU A 260 -23.27 23.85 10.50
C LEU A 260 -24.40 24.58 9.76
N THR A 261 -24.14 25.82 9.32
CA THR A 261 -25.10 26.64 8.58
C THR A 261 -25.44 26.02 7.24
N ALA A 262 -24.42 25.59 6.46
CA ALA A 262 -24.64 24.93 5.18
C ALA A 262 -25.43 23.62 5.36
N ALA A 263 -25.12 22.83 6.39
CA ALA A 263 -25.85 21.61 6.71
C ALA A 263 -27.35 21.86 7.00
N GLN A 264 -27.70 22.97 7.66
CA GLN A 264 -29.08 23.38 7.91
C GLN A 264 -29.79 23.84 6.62
N GLU A 265 -29.12 24.68 5.83
CA GLU A 265 -29.64 25.20 4.56
C GLU A 265 -29.94 24.09 3.54
N ILE A 266 -29.10 23.06 3.49
CA ILE A 266 -29.30 21.89 2.62
C ILE A 266 -30.54 21.11 3.05
N GLY A 267 -30.79 20.95 4.36
CA GLY A 267 -32.01 20.30 4.86
C GLY A 267 -33.28 21.02 4.37
N MET A 268 -33.28 22.35 4.40
CA MET A 268 -34.37 23.18 3.86
C MET A 268 -34.51 23.05 2.34
N SER A 269 -33.38 23.04 1.61
CA SER A 269 -33.38 22.86 0.15
C SER A 269 -33.98 21.51 -0.26
N ILE A 270 -33.55 20.42 0.38
CA ILE A 270 -34.08 19.06 0.13
C ILE A 270 -35.58 19.02 0.43
N GLN A 271 -36.05 19.61 1.53
CA GLN A 271 -37.49 19.66 1.82
C GLN A 271 -38.27 20.33 0.69
N HIS A 272 -37.84 21.49 0.24
CA HIS A 272 -38.56 22.24 -0.79
C HIS A 272 -38.63 21.46 -2.12
N LEU A 273 -37.52 20.85 -2.52
CA LEU A 273 -37.43 20.05 -3.75
C LEU A 273 -38.21 18.73 -3.65
N ALA A 274 -38.11 18.04 -2.52
CA ALA A 274 -38.89 16.84 -2.22
C ALA A 274 -40.39 17.14 -2.35
N GLN A 275 -40.85 18.29 -1.82
CA GLN A 275 -42.25 18.71 -1.86
C GLN A 275 -42.67 19.44 -3.14
N GLY A 276 -41.87 19.37 -4.21
CA GLY A 276 -42.27 19.78 -5.56
C GLY A 276 -42.01 21.25 -5.91
N GLY A 277 -41.20 21.94 -5.12
CA GLY A 277 -40.74 23.29 -5.38
C GLY A 277 -39.70 23.40 -6.49
N THR A 278 -39.40 24.62 -6.93
CA THR A 278 -38.48 24.90 -8.04
C THR A 278 -37.53 26.03 -7.63
N PRO A 279 -36.21 25.91 -7.82
CA PRO A 279 -35.24 26.90 -7.36
C PRO A 279 -35.18 28.13 -8.26
N CYS A 280 -34.58 29.21 -7.73
CA CYS A 280 -34.15 30.33 -8.56
C CYS A 280 -32.89 29.94 -9.36
N GLU A 281 -32.69 30.59 -10.51
CA GLU A 281 -31.48 30.48 -11.33
C GLU A 281 -30.71 31.79 -11.31
N ILE A 282 -29.38 31.72 -11.31
CA ILE A 282 -28.46 32.85 -11.40
C ILE A 282 -27.36 32.54 -12.44
N GLU A 283 -26.93 33.56 -13.20
CA GLU A 283 -25.78 33.49 -14.10
C GLU A 283 -24.79 34.63 -13.84
N TRP A 284 -23.49 34.34 -13.93
CA TRP A 284 -22.41 35.33 -13.86
C TRP A 284 -21.24 34.98 -14.78
N GLU A 285 -20.39 35.97 -15.10
CA GLU A 285 -19.16 35.75 -15.88
C GLU A 285 -17.95 35.55 -14.97
N SER A 286 -17.29 34.40 -15.11
CA SER A 286 -16.06 34.03 -14.40
C SER A 286 -14.79 34.44 -15.17
N GLY A 287 -13.64 34.50 -14.49
CA GLY A 287 -12.34 34.90 -15.05
C GLY A 287 -11.33 33.75 -15.15
N ILE A 288 -10.15 34.02 -15.72
CA ILE A 288 -9.03 33.05 -15.79
C ILE A 288 -8.52 32.75 -14.36
N SER A 289 -8.30 31.47 -14.06
CA SER A 289 -7.74 31.00 -12.78
C SER A 289 -6.25 30.71 -12.91
N CYS A 290 -5.49 30.87 -11.82
CA CYS A 290 -4.06 30.56 -11.75
C CYS A 290 -3.73 29.27 -11.00
N ILE A 291 -4.75 28.62 -10.45
CA ILE A 291 -4.60 27.45 -9.62
C ILE A 291 -5.54 26.38 -10.19
N THR A 292 -5.01 25.19 -10.43
CA THR A 292 -5.81 23.99 -10.65
C THR A 292 -6.48 23.64 -9.32
N GLY A 293 -7.82 23.67 -9.26
CA GLY A 293 -8.51 23.39 -8.01
C GLY A 293 -9.85 24.09 -7.86
N ILE A 294 -10.25 24.19 -6.59
CA ILE A 294 -11.54 24.70 -6.14
C ILE A 294 -11.58 26.22 -6.27
N THR A 295 -12.58 26.73 -6.96
CA THR A 295 -13.01 28.12 -6.86
C THR A 295 -14.15 28.20 -5.86
N ASN A 296 -13.95 28.94 -4.77
CA ASN A 296 -15.00 29.22 -3.79
C ASN A 296 -15.87 30.36 -4.29
N VAL A 297 -17.18 30.15 -4.27
CA VAL A 297 -18.20 31.12 -4.68
C VAL A 297 -18.95 31.58 -3.44
N GLU A 298 -19.03 32.88 -3.22
CA GLU A 298 -19.93 33.46 -2.22
C GLU A 298 -21.02 34.25 -2.93
N LEU A 299 -22.27 33.88 -2.70
CA LEU A 299 -23.45 34.63 -3.09
C LEU A 299 -23.96 35.41 -1.87
N GLN A 300 -24.09 36.72 -2.02
CA GLN A 300 -24.62 37.59 -0.98
C GLN A 300 -25.83 38.36 -1.50
N ASN A 301 -26.87 38.47 -0.65
CA ASN A 301 -27.94 39.43 -0.88
C ASN A 301 -27.57 40.78 -0.24
N LYS A 302 -27.54 41.85 -1.05
CA LYS A 302 -27.05 43.19 -0.65
C LYS A 302 -27.93 43.86 0.41
N ASP A 303 -29.24 43.66 0.35
CA ASP A 303 -30.21 44.30 1.25
C ASP A 303 -30.41 43.55 2.56
N LEU A 304 -30.20 42.23 2.54
CA LEU A 304 -30.56 41.33 3.63
C LEU A 304 -29.36 40.81 4.42
N GLY A 305 -28.15 40.90 3.86
CA GLY A 305 -26.91 40.44 4.51
C GLY A 305 -26.76 38.92 4.63
N ALA A 306 -27.73 38.15 4.12
CA ALA A 306 -27.64 36.69 4.03
C ALA A 306 -26.59 36.30 2.97
N LYS A 307 -25.77 35.30 3.31
CA LYS A 307 -24.70 34.77 2.47
C LYS A 307 -24.88 33.28 2.29
N ALA A 308 -24.61 32.79 1.09
CA ALA A 308 -24.53 31.39 0.77
C ALA A 308 -23.20 31.12 0.09
N THR A 309 -22.53 30.05 0.46
CA THR A 309 -21.27 29.64 -0.16
C THR A 309 -21.50 28.41 -1.00
N GLY A 310 -20.80 28.34 -2.12
CA GLY A 310 -20.67 27.16 -2.95
C GLY A 310 -19.26 27.12 -3.52
N SER A 311 -19.01 26.16 -4.39
CA SER A 311 -17.67 25.94 -4.92
C SER A 311 -17.73 25.05 -6.14
N TYR A 312 -16.79 25.22 -7.06
CA TYR A 312 -16.66 24.37 -8.23
C TYR A 312 -15.19 24.14 -8.57
N GLN A 313 -14.89 23.06 -9.28
CA GLN A 313 -13.56 22.80 -9.80
C GLN A 313 -13.36 23.63 -11.08
N SER A 314 -12.33 24.48 -11.11
CA SER A 314 -12.00 25.27 -12.31
C SER A 314 -11.77 24.36 -13.52
N PRO A 315 -12.46 24.56 -14.66
CA PRO A 315 -12.16 23.82 -15.89
C PRO A 315 -10.67 23.92 -16.27
N ASN A 316 -10.05 22.83 -16.74
CA ASN A 316 -8.64 22.89 -17.17
C ASN A 316 -8.41 23.95 -18.26
N ALA A 317 -9.41 24.18 -19.13
CA ALA A 317 -9.37 25.20 -20.17
C ALA A 317 -9.45 26.65 -19.64
N SER A 318 -9.82 26.85 -18.37
CA SER A 318 -9.89 28.17 -17.74
C SER A 318 -8.69 28.49 -16.84
N VAL A 319 -7.73 27.55 -16.71
CA VAL A 319 -6.51 27.78 -15.95
C VAL A 319 -5.44 28.28 -16.90
N GLY A 320 -5.03 29.54 -16.74
CA GLY A 320 -3.88 30.09 -17.43
C GLY A 320 -2.64 29.37 -16.92
N THR A 321 -1.99 28.58 -17.78
CA THR A 321 -0.78 27.85 -17.40
C THR A 321 0.29 28.01 -18.46
N VAL A 322 1.53 27.78 -18.08
CA VAL A 322 2.65 27.73 -19.00
C VAL A 322 3.27 26.34 -18.94
N ASN A 323 3.44 25.73 -20.11
CA ASN A 323 4.09 24.43 -20.24
C ASN A 323 5.58 24.64 -20.53
N PHE A 324 6.44 23.97 -19.77
CA PHE A 324 7.88 23.97 -20.00
C PHE A 324 8.31 22.61 -20.56
N ASN A 325 9.11 22.63 -21.62
CA ASN A 325 9.70 21.44 -22.21
C ASN A 325 11.21 21.64 -22.43
N PRO A 326 12.08 20.95 -21.68
CA PRO A 326 11.77 19.97 -20.63
C PRO A 326 11.14 20.63 -19.37
N THR A 327 10.48 19.85 -18.53
CA THR A 327 9.80 20.33 -17.29
C THR A 327 10.78 20.83 -16.23
N SER A 328 12.05 20.41 -16.31
CA SER A 328 13.19 20.91 -15.55
C SER A 328 14.48 20.75 -16.38
N VAL A 329 15.51 21.54 -16.08
CA VAL A 329 16.84 21.38 -16.71
C VAL A 329 17.79 20.64 -15.78
N LYS A 330 18.55 19.71 -16.36
CA LYS A 330 19.54 18.89 -15.66
C LYS A 330 20.93 19.09 -16.30
N PHE A 331 21.83 19.79 -15.61
CA PHE A 331 23.22 19.94 -16.02
C PHE A 331 24.07 18.83 -15.40
N ALA A 332 24.16 17.68 -16.07
CA ALA A 332 24.95 16.54 -15.60
C ALA A 332 26.46 16.75 -15.90
N TYR A 333 27.32 16.39 -14.95
CA TYR A 333 28.79 16.37 -15.09
C TYR A 333 29.49 17.70 -15.49
N PRO A 334 29.10 18.88 -14.98
CA PRO A 334 29.71 20.13 -15.43
C PRO A 334 31.09 20.35 -14.79
N VAL A 335 32.03 20.89 -15.57
CA VAL A 335 33.39 21.21 -15.12
C VAL A 335 33.36 22.50 -14.30
N VAL A 336 33.93 22.48 -13.08
CA VAL A 336 33.99 23.63 -12.17
C VAL A 336 34.54 24.88 -12.89
N GLY A 337 33.80 25.99 -12.83
CA GLY A 337 34.12 27.26 -13.45
C GLY A 337 33.78 27.39 -14.94
N VAL A 338 33.24 26.35 -15.57
CA VAL A 338 32.82 26.37 -16.99
C VAL A 338 31.32 26.55 -17.10
N LYS A 339 30.89 27.61 -17.79
CA LYS A 339 29.47 27.85 -18.08
C LYS A 339 28.92 26.82 -19.06
N VAL A 340 27.82 26.16 -18.69
CA VAL A 340 27.02 25.28 -19.55
C VAL A 340 25.62 25.87 -19.76
N GLU A 341 24.99 25.57 -20.89
CA GLU A 341 23.70 26.14 -21.29
C GLU A 341 22.78 25.06 -21.85
N GLU A 342 21.50 25.14 -21.50
CA GLU A 342 20.44 24.27 -22.01
C GLU A 342 19.24 25.12 -22.43
N LYS A 343 18.47 24.60 -23.38
CA LYS A 343 17.30 25.29 -23.93
C LYS A 343 16.02 24.71 -23.36
N VAL A 344 15.09 25.60 -23.01
CA VAL A 344 13.76 25.26 -22.52
C VAL A 344 12.73 25.94 -23.39
N THR A 345 11.83 25.18 -23.98
CA THR A 345 10.67 25.73 -24.66
C THR A 345 9.59 26.03 -23.63
N VAL A 346 9.08 27.26 -23.66
CA VAL A 346 8.02 27.73 -22.79
C VAL A 346 6.80 28.08 -23.65
N THR A 347 5.64 27.49 -23.35
CA THR A 347 4.41 27.63 -24.16
C THR A 347 3.27 28.14 -23.30
N ALA A 348 2.63 29.23 -23.69
CA ALA A 348 1.46 29.77 -23.01
C ALA A 348 0.19 28.98 -23.39
N LEU A 349 -0.55 28.51 -22.39
CA LEU A 349 -1.81 27.77 -22.56
C LEU A 349 -2.95 28.53 -21.89
N ASN A 350 -4.09 28.59 -22.57
CA ASN A 350 -5.38 29.14 -22.11
C ASN A 350 -5.42 30.64 -21.74
N ALA A 351 -4.27 31.33 -21.67
CA ALA A 351 -4.17 32.76 -21.38
C ALA A 351 -2.94 33.38 -22.05
N ASP A 352 -2.95 34.71 -22.21
CA ASP A 352 -1.76 35.49 -22.53
C ASP A 352 -0.92 35.71 -21.25
N PHE A 353 0.40 35.66 -21.37
CA PHE A 353 1.33 35.85 -20.26
C PHE A 353 2.27 37.02 -20.50
N THR A 354 2.35 37.94 -19.54
CA THR A 354 3.36 39.00 -19.52
C THR A 354 4.35 38.72 -18.40
N VAL A 355 5.61 38.47 -18.75
CA VAL A 355 6.72 38.27 -17.80
C VAL A 355 7.55 39.55 -17.75
N THR A 356 7.59 40.19 -16.58
CA THR A 356 8.36 41.43 -16.39
C THR A 356 9.76 41.19 -15.86
N ASN A 357 9.96 40.09 -15.13
CA ASN A 357 11.24 39.74 -14.54
C ASN A 357 11.31 38.24 -14.23
N ILE A 358 12.54 37.70 -14.12
CA ILE A 358 12.78 36.35 -13.61
C ILE A 358 13.93 36.42 -12.60
N THR A 359 13.71 35.92 -11.39
CA THR A 359 14.73 35.84 -10.34
C THR A 359 15.13 34.39 -10.08
N SER A 360 16.37 34.17 -9.67
CA SER A 360 16.90 32.85 -9.28
C SER A 360 17.25 32.91 -7.79
N ASN A 361 16.88 31.87 -7.03
CA ASN A 361 17.31 31.73 -5.64
C ASN A 361 18.78 31.30 -5.49
N ASN A 362 19.45 30.93 -6.59
CA ASN A 362 20.84 30.48 -6.62
C ASN A 362 21.63 31.20 -7.72
N GLY A 363 22.70 31.90 -7.33
CA GLY A 363 23.50 32.74 -8.23
C GLY A 363 24.31 31.96 -9.27
N ASP A 364 24.49 30.65 -9.10
CA ASP A 364 25.20 29.80 -10.07
C ASP A 364 24.36 29.55 -11.34
N PHE A 365 23.04 29.79 -11.24
CA PHE A 365 22.07 29.59 -12.31
C PHE A 365 21.55 30.93 -12.82
N THR A 366 21.44 31.05 -14.15
CA THR A 366 20.84 32.22 -14.81
C THR A 366 19.88 31.77 -15.90
N ILE A 367 18.90 32.60 -16.23
CA ILE A 367 17.93 32.33 -17.31
C ILE A 367 17.73 33.59 -18.15
N SER A 368 17.62 33.42 -19.47
CA SER A 368 17.49 34.53 -20.44
C SER A 368 16.56 34.15 -21.59
N PRO A 369 15.73 35.08 -22.12
CA PRO A 369 15.51 36.45 -21.64
C PRO A 369 14.70 36.50 -20.32
N THR A 370 14.83 37.59 -19.56
CA THR A 370 14.12 37.78 -18.27
C THR A 370 12.81 38.56 -18.37
N ASN A 371 12.48 39.08 -19.57
CA ASN A 371 11.20 39.73 -19.84
C ASN A 371 10.73 39.40 -21.26
N PHE A 372 9.43 39.15 -21.40
CA PHE A 372 8.78 38.82 -22.66
C PHE A 372 7.25 38.81 -22.52
N VAL A 373 6.55 38.76 -23.65
CA VAL A 373 5.11 38.55 -23.72
C VAL A 373 4.87 37.31 -24.57
N LEU A 374 4.03 36.40 -24.09
CA LEU A 374 3.57 35.22 -24.81
C LEU A 374 2.06 35.29 -24.99
N ASN A 375 1.60 35.29 -26.24
CA ASN A 375 0.17 35.17 -26.50
C ASN A 375 -0.28 33.71 -26.32
N GLN A 376 -1.56 33.49 -26.06
CA GLN A 376 -2.14 32.17 -25.92
C GLN A 376 -1.79 31.27 -27.12
N GLY A 377 -1.19 30.10 -26.83
CA GLY A 377 -0.75 29.12 -27.83
C GLY A 377 0.63 29.40 -28.44
N GLU A 378 1.27 30.51 -28.10
CA GLU A 378 2.63 30.86 -28.55
C GLU A 378 3.68 30.16 -27.70
N SER A 379 4.82 29.85 -28.32
CA SER A 379 5.99 29.25 -27.67
C SER A 379 7.23 30.11 -27.91
N MET A 380 8.13 30.16 -26.93
CA MET A 380 9.47 30.71 -27.09
C MET A 380 10.53 29.85 -26.43
N GLU A 381 11.81 30.07 -26.77
CA GLU A 381 12.94 29.41 -26.12
C GLU A 381 13.56 30.31 -25.04
N LEU A 382 13.76 29.75 -23.85
CA LEU A 382 14.58 30.31 -22.79
C LEU A 382 15.91 29.54 -22.74
N THR A 383 17.00 30.26 -22.51
CA THR A 383 18.32 29.67 -22.24
C THR A 383 18.56 29.68 -20.75
N VAL A 384 18.63 28.50 -20.14
CA VAL A 384 19.08 28.31 -18.76
C VAL A 384 20.58 28.07 -18.80
N SER A 385 21.34 28.74 -17.96
CA SER A 385 22.78 28.54 -17.83
C SER A 385 23.17 28.20 -16.41
N TYR A 386 24.17 27.32 -16.25
CA TYR A 386 24.76 26.96 -14.97
C TYR A 386 26.28 27.14 -15.01
N THR A 387 26.84 27.81 -14.01
CA THR A 387 28.29 27.95 -13.82
C THR A 387 28.67 27.39 -12.45
N PRO A 388 29.09 26.12 -12.36
CA PRO A 388 29.42 25.49 -11.07
C PRO A 388 30.61 26.17 -10.41
N ILE A 389 30.48 26.54 -9.13
CA ILE A 389 31.60 26.99 -8.29
C ILE A 389 32.39 25.85 -7.65
N ASP A 390 31.77 24.67 -7.50
CA ASP A 390 32.38 23.42 -7.04
C ASP A 390 31.65 22.21 -7.65
N SER A 391 31.95 21.00 -7.15
CA SER A 391 31.31 19.76 -7.61
C SER A 391 30.04 19.40 -6.84
N SER A 392 29.58 20.19 -5.86
CA SER A 392 28.41 19.86 -5.01
C SER A 392 27.11 19.84 -5.80
N TYR A 393 26.12 19.08 -5.32
CA TYR A 393 24.76 19.19 -5.81
C TYR A 393 24.24 20.62 -5.59
N SER A 394 23.67 21.22 -6.63
CA SER A 394 23.15 22.59 -6.61
C SER A 394 21.80 22.63 -7.29
N PHE A 395 20.84 23.32 -6.66
CA PHE A 395 19.47 23.48 -7.12
C PHE A 395 19.15 24.96 -7.28
N SER A 396 18.36 25.29 -8.30
CA SER A 396 17.77 26.60 -8.49
C SER A 396 16.28 26.51 -8.78
N ARG A 397 15.53 27.38 -8.11
CA ARG A 397 14.15 27.73 -8.40
C ARG A 397 14.13 29.14 -8.99
N PHE A 398 13.66 29.23 -10.24
CA PHE A 398 13.41 30.48 -10.92
C PHE A 398 11.98 30.95 -10.63
N GLU A 399 11.81 32.17 -10.10
CA GLU A 399 10.52 32.81 -9.94
C GLU A 399 10.27 33.79 -11.08
N PHE A 400 9.14 33.65 -11.76
CA PHE A 400 8.71 34.56 -12.81
C PHE A 400 7.73 35.57 -12.20
N GLU A 401 8.07 36.85 -12.30
CA GLU A 401 7.11 37.93 -12.05
C GLU A 401 6.22 38.05 -13.29
N SER A 402 5.00 37.49 -13.21
CA SER A 402 4.12 37.36 -14.37
C SER A 402 2.64 37.58 -14.08
N GLU A 403 1.95 38.13 -15.07
CA GLU A 403 0.50 38.32 -15.12
C GLU A 403 -0.10 37.44 -16.24
N PRO A 404 -1.27 36.79 -16.04
CA PRO A 404 -2.11 36.85 -14.84
C PRO A 404 -1.66 35.93 -13.69
N CYS A 405 -0.75 34.98 -13.96
CA CYS A 405 -0.40 33.93 -13.01
C CYS A 405 1.10 33.86 -12.74
N PRO A 406 1.53 33.69 -11.47
CA PRO A 406 2.93 33.49 -11.14
C PRO A 406 3.41 32.14 -11.68
N MET A 407 4.67 32.07 -12.10
CA MET A 407 5.26 30.84 -12.63
C MET A 407 6.57 30.53 -11.94
N VAL A 408 6.90 29.24 -11.88
CA VAL A 408 8.17 28.75 -11.35
C VAL A 408 8.79 27.77 -12.34
N TYR A 409 10.11 27.78 -12.43
CA TYR A 409 10.87 26.80 -13.21
C TYR A 409 12.06 26.30 -12.40
N TYR A 410 12.47 25.05 -12.62
CA TYR A 410 13.47 24.38 -11.81
C TYR A 410 14.68 23.97 -12.65
N ALA A 411 15.87 24.14 -12.08
CA ALA A 411 17.10 23.61 -12.65
C ALA A 411 17.98 23.01 -11.56
N ARG A 412 18.78 22.02 -11.94
CA ARG A 412 19.79 21.42 -11.08
C ARG A 412 21.11 21.19 -11.82
N GLY A 413 22.21 21.18 -11.08
CA GLY A 413 23.55 20.96 -11.60
C GLY A 413 24.51 20.48 -10.52
N GLY A 414 25.65 19.92 -10.93
CA GLY A 414 26.64 19.34 -10.02
C GLY A 414 26.54 17.82 -9.89
N TYR A 415 27.41 17.22 -9.06
CA TYR A 415 27.46 15.78 -8.84
C TYR A 415 26.41 15.38 -7.80
N LYS A 416 25.53 14.48 -8.18
CA LYS A 416 24.38 14.03 -7.37
C LYS A 416 24.79 13.23 -6.12
N ASP A 417 25.96 12.59 -6.22
CA ASP A 417 26.69 11.83 -5.20
C ASP A 417 27.48 12.72 -4.22
N LYS A 418 27.55 14.05 -4.47
CA LYS A 418 28.23 14.99 -3.56
C LYS A 418 27.24 15.85 -2.80
N ASN A 419 27.47 15.96 -1.49
CA ASN A 419 26.71 16.80 -0.57
C ASN A 419 26.40 18.17 -1.17
N ALA A 420 25.13 18.57 -1.14
CA ALA A 420 24.76 19.93 -1.45
C ALA A 420 25.51 20.87 -0.51
N SER A 421 26.13 21.92 -1.06
CA SER A 421 26.86 22.91 -0.25
C SER A 421 25.92 23.76 0.62
N THR A 422 24.62 23.71 0.34
CA THR A 422 23.51 24.34 1.06
C THR A 422 22.31 23.39 1.12
N GLN A 423 21.60 23.33 2.24
CA GLN A 423 20.36 22.54 2.36
C GLN A 423 19.31 23.07 1.38
N THR A 424 18.82 22.20 0.50
CA THR A 424 17.83 22.56 -0.53
C THR A 424 16.47 21.97 -0.19
N LEU A 425 16.41 20.71 0.26
CA LEU A 425 15.20 20.02 0.66
C LEU A 425 14.53 20.68 1.86
N ASN A 426 13.23 20.92 1.72
CA ASN A 426 12.40 21.49 2.76
C ASN A 426 11.11 20.68 2.91
N LEU A 427 10.94 19.99 4.02
CA LEU A 427 9.70 19.29 4.33
C LEU A 427 8.62 20.32 4.69
N THR A 428 7.52 20.31 3.94
CA THR A 428 6.45 21.30 4.09
C THR A 428 5.23 20.76 4.83
N HIS A 429 5.03 19.44 4.87
CA HIS A 429 4.02 18.78 5.70
C HIS A 429 4.38 17.31 6.00
N PRO A 430 4.15 16.81 7.23
CA PRO A 430 3.87 17.60 8.44
C PRO A 430 5.06 18.50 8.77
N ASN A 431 4.80 19.67 9.38
CA ASN A 431 5.82 20.69 9.64
C ASN A 431 5.85 21.20 11.08
N GLY A 432 5.04 20.63 11.98
CA GLY A 432 5.11 20.86 13.41
C GLY A 432 3.75 21.02 14.07
N GLY A 433 3.46 20.16 15.07
CA GLY A 433 2.29 20.27 15.93
C GLY A 433 1.09 19.41 15.50
N GLU A 434 1.20 18.68 14.40
CA GLU A 434 0.21 17.72 13.94
C GLU A 434 0.11 16.51 14.87
N THR A 435 -1.09 15.97 15.01
CA THR A 435 -1.37 14.75 15.78
C THR A 435 -2.19 13.80 14.92
N PHE A 436 -1.64 12.64 14.63
CA PHE A 436 -2.29 11.59 13.84
C PHE A 436 -2.75 10.44 14.73
N ALA A 437 -3.87 9.80 14.38
CA ALA A 437 -4.33 8.62 15.08
C ALA A 437 -3.71 7.37 14.44
N VAL A 438 -3.42 6.34 15.25
CA VAL A 438 -3.05 5.03 14.69
C VAL A 438 -4.13 4.57 13.69
N GLY A 439 -3.70 4.20 12.50
CA GLY A 439 -4.54 3.72 11.40
C GLY A 439 -5.18 4.81 10.53
N SER A 440 -4.93 6.10 10.77
CA SER A 440 -5.38 7.18 9.88
C SER A 440 -4.48 7.34 8.66
N ASP A 441 -4.99 7.98 7.61
CA ASP A 441 -4.23 8.36 6.42
C ASP A 441 -3.83 9.85 6.48
N THR A 442 -2.71 10.21 5.85
CA THR A 442 -2.23 11.59 5.72
C THR A 442 -1.42 11.77 4.43
N VAL A 443 -0.86 12.96 4.20
CA VAL A 443 0.12 13.21 3.15
C VAL A 443 1.44 13.69 3.73
N ILE A 444 2.50 13.54 2.95
CA ILE A 444 3.82 14.11 3.20
C ILE A 444 4.16 14.96 1.99
N THR A 445 4.52 16.23 2.19
CA THR A 445 4.89 17.15 1.10
C THR A 445 6.24 17.77 1.36
N TRP A 446 7.00 18.03 0.31
CA TRP A 446 8.34 18.64 0.37
C TRP A 446 8.57 19.59 -0.81
N ASP A 447 9.58 20.43 -0.71
CA ASP A 447 10.07 21.33 -1.76
C ASP A 447 11.61 21.29 -1.79
N GLY A 448 12.24 21.99 -2.73
CA GLY A 448 13.69 22.13 -2.79
C GLY A 448 14.40 21.23 -3.79
N ILE A 449 13.64 20.43 -4.53
CA ILE A 449 14.12 19.60 -5.66
C ILE A 449 13.08 19.63 -6.80
N PRO A 450 13.46 19.29 -8.04
CA PRO A 450 12.51 19.06 -9.12
C PRO A 450 11.46 17.98 -8.79
N ALA A 451 10.23 18.16 -9.27
CA ALA A 451 9.13 17.22 -9.00
C ALA A 451 9.33 15.81 -9.59
N ASP A 452 10.21 15.66 -10.57
CA ASP A 452 10.53 14.37 -11.18
C ASP A 452 11.64 13.60 -10.45
N ASP A 453 12.26 14.21 -9.43
CA ASP A 453 13.25 13.54 -8.59
C ASP A 453 12.58 12.75 -7.47
N LYS A 454 13.14 11.58 -7.16
CA LYS A 454 12.64 10.71 -6.10
C LYS A 454 13.26 11.07 -4.75
N VAL A 455 12.50 10.83 -3.69
CA VAL A 455 12.91 10.99 -2.29
C VAL A 455 12.63 9.75 -1.48
N LEU A 456 13.48 9.56 -0.47
CA LEU A 456 13.27 8.65 0.63
C LEU A 456 12.46 9.37 1.71
N LEU A 457 11.37 8.74 2.13
CA LEU A 457 10.55 9.18 3.25
C LEU A 457 10.68 8.20 4.39
N GLU A 458 10.97 8.71 5.58
CA GLU A 458 11.12 7.92 6.80
C GLU A 458 10.34 8.57 7.94
N TYR A 459 9.99 7.79 8.96
CA TYR A 459 9.49 8.32 10.22
C TYR A 459 10.17 7.65 11.42
N SER A 460 10.21 8.38 12.52
CA SER A 460 10.72 7.94 13.82
C SER A 460 9.63 8.14 14.86
N ILE A 461 9.60 7.28 15.86
CA ILE A 461 8.73 7.39 17.05
C ILE A 461 9.53 7.68 18.32
N ASP A 462 10.86 7.78 18.23
CA ASP A 462 11.78 7.85 19.37
C ASP A 462 12.74 9.04 19.24
N ASN A 463 12.23 10.16 18.72
CA ASN A 463 12.97 11.42 18.52
C ASN A 463 14.21 11.25 17.63
N GLY A 464 14.09 10.44 16.58
CA GLY A 464 15.13 10.23 15.58
C GLY A 464 16.23 9.26 15.99
N GLN A 465 16.05 8.47 17.06
CA GLN A 465 17.02 7.43 17.43
C GLN A 465 16.93 6.21 16.50
N LYS A 466 15.72 5.90 16.01
CA LYS A 466 15.44 4.90 14.97
C LYS A 466 14.49 5.49 13.95
N TRP A 467 14.77 5.20 12.69
CA TRP A 467 13.97 5.59 11.54
C TRP A 467 13.40 4.34 10.89
N GLN A 468 12.15 4.44 10.42
CA GLN A 468 11.44 3.42 9.68
C GLN A 468 11.08 4.01 8.32
N THR A 469 11.37 3.27 7.26
CA THR A 469 11.08 3.72 5.89
C THR A 469 9.58 3.68 5.63
N ILE A 470 9.04 4.80 5.13
CA ILE A 470 7.70 4.87 4.56
C ILE A 470 7.75 4.44 3.10
N THR A 471 8.65 5.03 2.32
CA THR A 471 8.90 4.69 0.91
C THR A 471 10.24 5.27 0.45
N ASN A 472 10.86 4.70 -0.58
CA ASN A 472 12.10 5.18 -1.20
C ASN A 472 11.90 5.69 -2.64
N THR A 473 10.67 5.80 -3.12
CA THR A 473 10.35 6.20 -4.49
C THR A 473 9.33 7.34 -4.58
N ALA A 474 9.16 8.12 -3.51
CA ALA A 474 8.22 9.23 -3.52
C ALA A 474 8.68 10.32 -4.49
N SER A 475 7.80 10.85 -5.32
CA SER A 475 8.09 11.91 -6.30
C SER A 475 6.92 12.90 -6.33
N GLU A 476 6.88 13.81 -7.31
CA GLU A 476 5.79 14.78 -7.48
C GLU A 476 5.62 15.77 -6.33
N LEU A 477 6.62 15.85 -5.43
CA LEU A 477 6.63 16.71 -4.24
C LEU A 477 5.53 16.38 -3.20
N ILE A 478 4.84 15.26 -3.37
CA ILE A 478 3.77 14.80 -2.49
C ILE A 478 3.71 13.27 -2.42
N TYR A 479 3.44 12.73 -1.23
CA TYR A 479 3.24 11.30 -1.01
C TYR A 479 2.05 11.04 -0.10
N LYS A 480 1.21 10.07 -0.44
CA LYS A 480 0.08 9.63 0.40
C LYS A 480 0.56 8.57 1.38
N TRP A 481 0.54 8.90 2.67
CA TRP A 481 0.91 7.98 3.74
C TRP A 481 -0.34 7.40 4.38
N ASN A 482 -0.66 6.16 4.01
CA ASN A 482 -1.86 5.47 4.49
C ASN A 482 -1.54 4.60 5.71
N ASN A 483 -2.54 4.40 6.57
CA ASN A 483 -2.51 3.50 7.72
C ASN A 483 -1.34 3.76 8.69
N ILE A 484 -1.35 4.92 9.35
CA ILE A 484 -0.26 5.34 10.26
C ILE A 484 -0.01 4.27 11.35
N PRO A 485 1.22 3.77 11.49
CA PRO A 485 1.53 2.56 12.26
C PRO A 485 1.57 2.76 13.79
N ARG A 486 1.52 1.63 14.51
CA ARG A 486 1.78 1.54 15.98
C ARG A 486 3.28 1.47 16.27
N PRO A 487 3.75 1.84 17.48
CA PRO A 487 3.02 2.37 18.65
C PRO A 487 2.83 3.90 18.64
N THR A 488 1.95 4.38 19.51
CA THR A 488 1.73 5.81 19.76
C THR A 488 2.97 6.48 20.37
N SER A 489 3.28 7.70 19.96
CA SER A 489 4.38 8.49 20.51
C SER A 489 4.15 9.99 20.33
N ASN A 490 4.64 10.78 21.28
CA ASN A 490 4.71 12.25 21.17
C ASN A 490 6.12 12.73 20.78
N GLN A 491 7.00 11.81 20.39
CA GLN A 491 8.36 12.05 19.96
C GLN A 491 8.55 11.72 18.47
N CYS A 492 7.49 11.84 17.68
CA CYS A 492 7.54 11.42 16.29
C CYS A 492 8.27 12.45 15.43
N LEU A 493 9.11 11.97 14.52
CA LEU A 493 9.72 12.76 13.45
C LEU A 493 9.39 12.12 12.11
N VAL A 494 9.23 12.93 11.08
CA VAL A 494 9.21 12.48 9.68
C VAL A 494 10.39 13.12 8.98
N ARG A 495 10.96 12.42 8.01
CA ARG A 495 12.14 12.83 7.26
C ARG A 495 11.87 12.68 5.77
N VAL A 496 12.25 13.70 5.02
CA VAL A 496 12.50 13.58 3.58
C VAL A 496 13.99 13.63 3.33
N SER A 497 14.48 12.77 2.45
CA SER A 497 15.87 12.76 2.02
C SER A 497 15.97 12.52 0.52
N GLN A 498 16.96 13.11 -0.14
CA GLN A 498 17.15 12.91 -1.57
C GLN A 498 17.37 11.42 -1.85
N GLY A 499 16.51 10.83 -2.69
CA GLY A 499 16.34 9.39 -2.76
C GLY A 499 16.32 8.93 -4.21
N ASP A 500 17.48 8.86 -4.83
CA ASP A 500 17.59 8.16 -6.10
C ASP A 500 18.48 6.95 -5.90
N GLY A 501 17.85 5.77 -5.85
CA GLY A 501 18.48 4.45 -5.74
C GLY A 501 19.38 4.04 -6.91
N ILE A 502 20.28 4.93 -7.34
CA ILE A 502 21.54 4.53 -7.95
C ILE A 502 22.56 4.58 -6.82
N LEU A 503 22.86 3.39 -6.34
CA LEU A 503 24.05 3.14 -5.54
C LEU A 503 25.21 3.54 -6.45
N ASP A 504 25.99 4.51 -6.00
CA ASP A 504 27.17 4.96 -6.72
C ASP A 504 28.11 3.74 -6.88
N PRO A 505 28.35 3.25 -8.12
CA PRO A 505 29.30 2.17 -8.36
C PRO A 505 30.75 2.57 -8.00
N ASP A 506 31.02 3.87 -7.82
CA ASP A 506 32.29 4.45 -7.37
C ASP A 506 32.25 4.97 -5.92
N SER A 507 31.18 4.72 -5.15
CA SER A 507 31.18 5.05 -3.72
C SER A 507 31.95 3.99 -2.96
N ASP A 508 32.82 4.41 -2.05
CA ASP A 508 33.68 3.48 -1.30
C ASP A 508 32.90 2.44 -0.46
N ASN A 509 31.55 2.54 -0.28
CA ASN A 509 30.70 1.40 0.15
C ASN A 509 29.16 1.68 0.11
N PRO A 510 28.43 1.36 -0.97
CA PRO A 510 26.96 1.43 -0.99
C PRO A 510 26.29 0.11 -0.53
N ALA A 511 27.09 -0.94 -0.31
CA ALA A 511 26.60 -2.24 0.10
C ALA A 511 26.19 -2.24 1.59
N PRO A 512 25.22 -3.08 1.97
CA PRO A 512 24.78 -3.16 3.36
C PRO A 512 25.95 -3.55 4.28
N GLN A 513 25.87 -3.10 5.53
CA GLN A 513 26.86 -3.40 6.55
C GLN A 513 26.34 -4.52 7.45
N ILE A 514 27.26 -5.29 8.04
CA ILE A 514 26.88 -6.28 9.05
C ILE A 514 26.41 -5.51 10.29
N GLU A 515 25.11 -5.62 10.61
CA GLU A 515 24.57 -5.11 11.88
C GLU A 515 25.00 -6.02 13.03
N TRP A 516 24.86 -7.33 12.81
CA TRP A 516 25.42 -8.35 13.66
C TRP A 516 25.63 -9.63 12.84
N GLN A 517 26.60 -10.43 13.26
CA GLN A 517 26.77 -11.79 12.76
C GLN A 517 27.07 -12.72 13.94
N LYS A 518 26.68 -13.98 13.83
CA LYS A 518 26.94 -15.01 14.85
C LYS A 518 27.12 -16.37 14.23
N THR A 519 27.99 -17.15 14.86
CA THR A 519 28.12 -18.57 14.63
C THR A 519 27.40 -19.36 15.73
N TYR A 520 26.88 -20.53 15.36
CA TYR A 520 26.27 -21.49 16.27
C TYR A 520 26.78 -22.88 15.91
N GLY A 521 27.35 -23.59 16.89
CA GLY A 521 27.89 -24.91 16.63
C GLY A 521 28.62 -25.54 17.80
N GLY A 522 29.15 -26.72 17.55
CA GLY A 522 29.89 -27.55 18.49
C GLY A 522 31.34 -27.75 18.05
N SER A 523 31.87 -28.94 18.28
CA SER A 523 33.26 -29.29 17.93
C SER A 523 33.44 -29.88 16.53
N LYS A 524 32.36 -30.14 15.80
CA LYS A 524 32.33 -30.80 14.49
C LYS A 524 31.71 -29.91 13.41
N GLU A 525 30.82 -30.44 12.59
CA GLU A 525 30.20 -29.73 11.46
C GLU A 525 28.72 -29.42 11.72
N GLU A 526 28.34 -28.17 11.54
CA GLU A 526 26.98 -27.66 11.57
C GLU A 526 26.72 -26.80 10.33
N ARG A 527 25.60 -27.04 9.66
CA ARG A 527 25.22 -26.27 8.46
C ARG A 527 23.78 -25.82 8.52
N ALA A 528 23.52 -24.61 8.01
CA ALA A 528 22.16 -24.13 7.76
C ALA A 528 21.85 -24.23 6.26
N ASN A 529 20.65 -24.71 5.96
CA ASN A 529 20.12 -24.81 4.61
C ASN A 529 18.97 -23.82 4.36
N SER A 530 18.32 -23.32 5.41
CA SER A 530 17.15 -22.45 5.30
C SER A 530 17.05 -21.48 6.47
N ILE A 531 16.71 -20.22 6.17
CA ILE A 531 16.38 -19.21 7.18
C ILE A 531 15.11 -18.45 6.78
N GLN A 532 14.31 -18.07 7.77
CA GLN A 532 13.14 -17.21 7.59
C GLN A 532 12.98 -16.26 8.79
N GLU A 533 12.59 -15.01 8.51
CA GLU A 533 12.04 -14.09 9.52
C GLU A 533 10.65 -14.55 9.96
N THR A 534 10.44 -14.61 11.27
CA THR A 534 9.18 -15.06 11.87
C THR A 534 8.33 -13.88 12.31
N SER A 535 7.02 -14.09 12.40
CA SER A 535 6.01 -13.06 12.76
C SER A 535 6.27 -12.32 14.09
N ASP A 536 7.03 -12.92 15.00
CA ASP A 536 7.48 -12.32 16.25
C ASP A 536 8.71 -11.39 16.12
N GLY A 537 9.16 -11.10 14.89
CA GLY A 537 10.36 -10.32 14.57
C GLY A 537 11.68 -11.07 14.84
N GLY A 538 11.63 -12.37 15.15
CA GLY A 538 12.82 -13.22 15.26
C GLY A 538 13.12 -13.97 13.95
N TYR A 539 13.92 -15.02 14.05
CA TYR A 539 14.29 -15.85 12.91
C TYR A 539 14.16 -17.34 13.25
N ILE A 540 13.89 -18.17 12.26
CA ILE A 540 13.96 -19.62 12.35
C ILE A 540 14.98 -20.12 11.33
N VAL A 541 15.88 -21.00 11.77
CA VAL A 541 16.95 -21.59 10.94
C VAL A 541 16.83 -23.10 11.00
N ALA A 542 17.00 -23.78 9.86
CA ALA A 542 17.04 -25.23 9.78
C ALA A 542 18.25 -25.73 8.99
N GLY A 543 18.79 -26.85 9.43
CA GLY A 543 19.87 -27.57 8.77
C GLY A 543 20.22 -28.83 9.56
N TRP A 544 21.50 -29.08 9.82
CA TRP A 544 21.96 -30.29 10.50
C TRP A 544 23.21 -30.06 11.37
N THR A 545 23.48 -31.00 12.28
CA THR A 545 24.65 -31.00 13.18
C THR A 545 25.26 -32.40 13.32
N GLU A 546 26.59 -32.47 13.39
CA GLU A 546 27.34 -33.66 13.80
C GLU A 546 27.83 -33.58 15.26
N SER A 547 27.78 -32.39 15.87
CA SER A 547 28.24 -32.14 17.23
C SER A 547 27.23 -32.59 18.29
N ASN A 548 27.68 -32.71 19.53
CA ASN A 548 26.84 -32.97 20.70
C ASN A 548 27.36 -32.20 21.92
N ASP A 549 27.92 -31.01 21.67
CA ASP A 549 28.60 -30.17 22.64
C ASP A 549 28.46 -28.68 22.31
N ARG A 550 28.82 -27.83 23.29
CA ARG A 550 28.72 -26.37 23.25
C ARG A 550 27.30 -25.85 23.02
N ASP A 551 27.04 -25.23 21.87
CA ASP A 551 25.71 -24.73 21.54
C ASP A 551 24.77 -25.89 21.24
N VAL A 552 25.26 -26.99 20.68
CA VAL A 552 24.44 -28.15 20.35
C VAL A 552 24.20 -28.98 21.61
N THR A 553 22.93 -29.03 22.03
CA THR A 553 22.57 -29.66 23.32
C THR A 553 22.34 -31.17 23.27
N GLU A 554 21.99 -31.70 22.10
CA GLU A 554 21.68 -33.13 21.90
C GLU A 554 21.88 -33.50 20.44
N ASN A 555 22.55 -34.60 20.14
CA ASN A 555 22.62 -35.27 18.84
C ASN A 555 22.68 -36.78 19.10
N LYS A 556 21.85 -37.54 18.40
CA LYS A 556 21.60 -38.96 18.62
C LYS A 556 22.50 -39.84 17.76
N GLY A 557 23.00 -39.33 16.63
CA GLY A 557 23.65 -40.14 15.60
C GLY A 557 24.79 -39.46 14.86
N SER A 558 24.89 -39.78 13.56
CA SER A 558 25.86 -39.15 12.67
C SER A 558 25.48 -37.70 12.46
N TRP A 559 24.41 -37.44 11.72
CA TRP A 559 23.89 -36.10 11.44
C TRP A 559 22.44 -36.06 11.89
N ASP A 560 22.10 -35.13 12.77
CA ASP A 560 20.71 -34.88 13.13
C ASP A 560 20.27 -33.53 12.56
N ILE A 561 18.98 -33.42 12.24
CA ILE A 561 18.36 -32.12 11.92
C ILE A 561 18.58 -31.19 13.11
N TRP A 562 19.00 -29.95 12.86
CA TRP A 562 19.11 -28.93 13.89
C TRP A 562 18.31 -27.69 13.52
N ILE A 563 17.40 -27.29 14.42
CA ILE A 563 16.54 -26.14 14.25
C ILE A 563 16.81 -25.13 15.36
N LEU A 564 17.06 -23.88 14.95
CA LEU A 564 17.32 -22.75 15.84
C LEU A 564 16.21 -21.71 15.71
N LYS A 565 15.50 -21.43 16.80
CA LYS A 565 14.68 -20.21 16.90
C LYS A 565 15.50 -19.10 17.53
N LEU A 566 15.72 -18.04 16.77
CA LEU A 566 16.45 -16.86 17.19
C LEU A 566 15.48 -15.71 17.50
N ASN A 567 15.91 -14.80 18.37
CA ASN A 567 15.29 -13.47 18.49
C ASN A 567 15.89 -12.48 17.48
N ILE A 568 15.36 -11.25 17.43
CA ILE A 568 15.81 -10.18 16.53
C ILE A 568 17.32 -9.89 16.58
N ASN A 569 17.97 -10.13 17.73
CA ASN A 569 19.40 -9.91 17.94
C ASN A 569 20.24 -11.19 17.73
N GLY A 570 19.69 -12.22 17.09
CA GLY A 570 20.37 -13.51 16.88
C GLY A 570 20.65 -14.28 18.18
N LYS A 571 19.87 -14.11 19.25
CA LYS A 571 20.03 -14.97 20.44
C LYS A 571 19.10 -16.17 20.32
N ILE A 572 19.61 -17.37 20.56
CA ILE A 572 18.80 -18.59 20.63
C ILE A 572 17.72 -18.41 21.72
N LYS A 573 16.45 -18.45 21.30
CA LYS A 573 15.28 -18.58 22.17
C LYS A 573 15.10 -20.04 22.57
N TRP A 574 15.12 -20.92 21.58
CA TRP A 574 15.13 -22.37 21.75
C TRP A 574 15.83 -23.03 20.56
N GLN A 575 16.27 -24.26 20.76
CA GLN A 575 16.81 -25.12 19.71
C GLN A 575 16.25 -26.54 19.87
N LYS A 576 16.22 -27.30 18.77
CA LYS A 576 15.80 -28.70 18.74
C LYS A 576 16.65 -29.49 17.78
N THR A 577 16.94 -30.75 18.14
CA THR A 577 17.48 -31.74 17.23
C THR A 577 16.49 -32.87 16.99
N PHE A 578 16.44 -33.34 15.75
CA PHE A 578 15.55 -34.42 15.32
C PHE A 578 16.32 -35.41 14.46
N GLY A 579 16.22 -36.70 14.78
CA GLY A 579 16.91 -37.74 14.03
C GLY A 579 17.02 -39.05 14.79
N GLY A 580 17.90 -39.90 14.29
CA GLY A 580 18.21 -41.23 14.83
C GLY A 580 19.71 -41.49 14.91
N LEU A 581 20.12 -42.74 14.71
CA LEU A 581 21.55 -43.09 14.73
C LEU A 581 22.28 -42.73 13.42
N ASP A 582 21.56 -42.58 12.32
CA ASP A 582 22.11 -42.37 10.97
C ASP A 582 22.12 -40.88 10.60
N ARG A 583 21.85 -40.52 9.34
CA ARG A 583 21.91 -39.15 8.82
C ARG A 583 20.51 -38.61 8.59
N ASP A 584 20.25 -37.42 9.11
CA ASP A 584 18.99 -36.72 9.04
C ASP A 584 19.25 -35.24 8.76
N GLU A 585 18.63 -34.69 7.72
CA GLU A 585 18.96 -33.34 7.25
C GLU A 585 17.72 -32.56 6.81
N ALA A 586 17.54 -31.36 7.36
CA ALA A 586 16.51 -30.42 6.93
C ALA A 586 17.03 -29.52 5.81
N LYS A 587 16.26 -29.41 4.73
CA LYS A 587 16.56 -28.56 3.57
C LYS A 587 15.74 -27.28 3.55
N SER A 588 14.52 -27.29 4.08
CA SER A 588 13.64 -26.12 4.07
C SER A 588 12.81 -26.04 5.34
N ILE A 589 12.62 -24.82 5.86
CA ILE A 589 11.71 -24.52 6.96
C ILE A 589 10.86 -23.31 6.64
N ARG A 590 9.56 -23.37 6.97
CA ARG A 590 8.63 -22.25 6.84
C ARG A 590 7.78 -22.03 8.09
N GLU A 591 7.56 -20.79 8.48
CA GLU A 591 6.52 -20.45 9.47
C GLU A 591 5.14 -20.67 8.84
N THR A 592 4.26 -21.38 9.54
CA THR A 592 2.88 -21.67 9.10
C THR A 592 1.89 -20.64 9.64
N ARG A 593 0.74 -20.46 8.99
CA ARG A 593 -0.27 -19.44 9.37
C ARG A 593 -0.82 -19.59 10.79
N ASP A 594 -0.75 -20.79 11.35
CA ASP A 594 -1.12 -21.09 12.74
C ASP A 594 -0.03 -20.71 13.77
N GLY A 595 1.08 -20.13 13.32
CA GLY A 595 2.23 -19.75 14.14
C GLY A 595 3.20 -20.91 14.45
N GLY A 596 3.00 -22.09 13.87
CA GLY A 596 3.95 -23.20 13.92
C GLY A 596 5.02 -23.13 12.83
N PHE A 597 5.69 -24.25 12.59
CA PHE A 597 6.67 -24.38 11.51
C PHE A 597 6.48 -25.69 10.74
N ILE A 598 6.69 -25.67 9.43
CA ILE A 598 6.74 -26.87 8.59
C ILE A 598 8.16 -27.05 8.03
N VAL A 599 8.67 -28.27 8.06
CA VAL A 599 10.05 -28.60 7.66
C VAL A 599 10.02 -29.69 6.60
N ALA A 600 10.79 -29.51 5.52
CA ALA A 600 11.15 -30.57 4.59
C ALA A 600 12.57 -31.05 4.86
N ALA A 601 12.69 -32.35 5.05
CA ALA A 601 13.92 -33.05 5.35
C ALA A 601 13.96 -34.41 4.64
N TYR A 602 15.07 -35.11 4.81
CA TYR A 602 15.18 -36.54 4.55
C TYR A 602 15.88 -37.24 5.70
N THR A 603 15.63 -38.54 5.81
CA THR A 603 16.13 -39.39 6.88
C THR A 603 16.73 -40.67 6.32
N TYR A 604 17.90 -41.07 6.81
CA TYR A 604 18.46 -42.42 6.67
C TYR A 604 18.15 -43.28 7.89
N SER A 605 17.70 -42.66 8.98
CA SER A 605 17.42 -43.30 10.25
C SER A 605 16.08 -44.04 10.21
N ASN A 606 15.93 -45.08 11.03
CA ASN A 606 14.66 -45.77 11.27
C ASN A 606 14.43 -45.99 12.78
N ASP A 607 14.99 -45.08 13.57
CA ASP A 607 14.98 -45.07 15.02
C ASP A 607 15.03 -43.61 15.55
N GLY A 608 15.18 -43.46 16.86
CA GLY A 608 15.18 -42.16 17.52
C GLY A 608 13.82 -41.47 17.40
N ASP A 609 13.80 -40.28 16.82
CA ASP A 609 12.57 -39.52 16.57
C ASP A 609 11.82 -39.98 15.31
N VAL A 610 12.50 -40.70 14.42
CA VAL A 610 11.95 -41.15 13.13
C VAL A 610 11.08 -42.38 13.35
N THR A 611 9.82 -42.30 12.95
CA THR A 611 8.85 -43.39 13.19
C THR A 611 8.89 -44.51 12.17
N GLU A 612 9.29 -44.20 10.93
CA GLU A 612 9.31 -45.15 9.81
C GLU A 612 10.23 -44.63 8.70
N ASN A 613 11.15 -45.46 8.22
CA ASN A 613 11.89 -45.29 6.97
C ASN A 613 11.80 -46.62 6.20
N LYS A 614 11.33 -46.56 4.95
CA LYS A 614 10.98 -47.69 4.08
C LYS A 614 12.15 -48.17 3.22
N GLY A 615 13.24 -47.40 3.14
CA GLY A 615 14.33 -47.62 2.20
C GLY A 615 15.71 -47.18 2.70
N GLU A 616 16.56 -46.79 1.75
CA GLU A 616 17.88 -46.25 2.05
C GLU A 616 17.76 -44.85 2.66
N SER A 617 16.88 -44.01 2.12
CA SER A 617 16.51 -42.73 2.71
C SER A 617 15.12 -42.31 2.24
N ASP A 618 14.28 -41.82 3.15
CA ASP A 618 12.94 -41.33 2.85
C ASP A 618 12.85 -39.82 3.07
N VAL A 619 11.89 -39.18 2.39
CA VAL A 619 11.44 -37.82 2.71
C VAL A 619 10.87 -37.82 4.12
N TRP A 620 11.24 -36.84 4.93
CA TRP A 620 10.71 -36.63 6.27
C TRP A 620 10.15 -35.23 6.44
N ILE A 621 8.83 -35.14 6.64
CA ILE A 621 8.11 -33.88 6.85
C ILE A 621 7.75 -33.74 8.32
N LEU A 622 8.15 -32.63 8.93
CA LEU A 622 7.87 -32.30 10.33
C LEU A 622 6.99 -31.05 10.42
N LYS A 623 5.81 -31.17 11.03
CA LYS A 623 5.05 -30.02 11.52
C LYS A 623 5.37 -29.81 12.98
N LEU A 624 5.86 -28.63 13.29
CA LEU A 624 6.26 -28.20 14.62
C LEU A 624 5.28 -27.15 15.17
N ARG A 625 5.13 -27.15 16.49
CA ARG A 625 4.47 -26.08 17.24
C ARG A 625 5.41 -24.88 17.40
N ILE A 626 4.88 -23.75 17.87
CA ILE A 626 5.66 -22.52 18.13
C ILE A 626 6.84 -22.72 19.10
N ASP A 627 6.77 -23.72 19.99
CA ASP A 627 7.83 -24.09 20.94
C ASP A 627 8.84 -25.11 20.37
N GLY A 628 8.71 -25.46 19.09
CA GLY A 628 9.55 -26.42 18.39
C GLY A 628 9.21 -27.88 18.69
N SER A 629 8.17 -28.20 19.46
CA SER A 629 7.75 -29.60 19.64
C SER A 629 7.07 -30.15 18.39
N ILE A 630 7.26 -31.44 18.09
CA ILE A 630 6.58 -32.11 16.96
C ILE A 630 5.08 -32.15 17.23
N GLU A 631 4.30 -31.57 16.32
CA GLU A 631 2.85 -31.70 16.26
C GLU A 631 2.45 -32.95 15.50
N TRP A 632 3.03 -33.15 14.32
CA TRP A 632 2.98 -34.40 13.58
C TRP A 632 4.21 -34.54 12.68
N GLN A 633 4.51 -35.78 12.29
CA GLN A 633 5.55 -36.11 11.33
C GLN A 633 5.05 -37.15 10.32
N ARG A 634 5.61 -37.13 9.10
CA ARG A 634 5.30 -38.09 8.03
C ARG A 634 6.57 -38.43 7.28
N THR A 635 6.70 -39.70 6.89
CA THR A 635 7.72 -40.14 5.95
C THR A 635 7.10 -40.61 4.65
N PHE A 636 7.76 -40.27 3.54
CA PHE A 636 7.32 -40.63 2.19
C PHE A 636 8.50 -41.14 1.39
N GLY A 637 8.31 -42.25 0.69
CA GLY A 637 9.36 -42.84 -0.14
C GLY A 637 9.10 -44.29 -0.50
N GLY A 638 10.16 -44.96 -0.93
CA GLY A 638 10.16 -46.36 -1.32
C GLY A 638 11.39 -47.09 -0.80
N THR A 639 11.87 -48.09 -1.54
CA THR A 639 13.03 -48.89 -1.10
C THR A 639 14.39 -48.23 -1.37
N ALA A 640 14.42 -47.17 -2.18
CA ALA A 640 15.66 -46.49 -2.58
C ALA A 640 15.87 -45.17 -1.81
N LEU A 641 16.40 -44.14 -2.49
CA LEU A 641 16.70 -42.84 -1.92
C LEU A 641 15.64 -41.83 -2.38
N ASP A 642 15.08 -41.09 -1.43
CA ASP A 642 14.02 -40.12 -1.61
C ASP A 642 14.33 -38.85 -0.81
N TYR A 643 14.36 -37.70 -1.48
CA TYR A 643 14.76 -36.44 -0.86
C TYR A 643 13.73 -35.34 -1.08
N ALA A 644 13.51 -34.52 -0.05
CA ALA A 644 12.72 -33.29 -0.14
C ALA A 644 13.61 -32.07 0.06
N TYR A 645 13.49 -31.09 -0.82
CA TYR A 645 14.32 -29.89 -0.85
C TYR A 645 13.54 -28.62 -0.54
N SER A 646 12.28 -28.54 -0.96
CA SER A 646 11.43 -27.37 -0.74
C SER A 646 10.03 -27.74 -0.26
N ILE A 647 9.48 -26.89 0.61
CA ILE A 647 8.12 -27.01 1.12
C ILE A 647 7.48 -25.63 1.30
N GLN A 648 6.19 -25.53 0.99
CA GLN A 648 5.41 -24.31 1.17
C GLN A 648 3.97 -24.65 1.59
N GLU A 649 3.40 -23.85 2.50
CA GLU A 649 1.97 -23.89 2.82
C GLU A 649 1.16 -23.26 1.67
N THR A 650 0.15 -23.95 1.16
CA THR A 650 -0.67 -23.48 0.03
C THR A 650 -1.77 -22.51 0.48
N ARG A 651 -2.32 -21.67 -0.42
CA ARG A 651 -3.43 -20.74 -0.12
C ARG A 651 -4.72 -21.42 0.29
N GLU A 652 -5.02 -22.58 -0.27
CA GLU A 652 -6.20 -23.39 0.09
C GLU A 652 -6.03 -24.22 1.37
N GLY A 653 -4.82 -24.20 1.95
CA GLY A 653 -4.44 -25.01 3.11
C GLY A 653 -3.80 -26.34 2.71
N GLY A 654 -2.96 -26.87 3.60
CA GLY A 654 -2.06 -27.98 3.26
C GLY A 654 -0.71 -27.48 2.76
N TYR A 655 0.03 -28.36 2.09
CA TYR A 655 1.44 -28.12 1.74
C TYR A 655 1.76 -28.65 0.34
N ILE A 656 2.67 -27.97 -0.35
CA ILE A 656 3.31 -28.48 -1.56
C ILE A 656 4.79 -28.74 -1.25
N VAL A 657 5.29 -29.89 -1.69
CA VAL A 657 6.66 -30.36 -1.43
C VAL A 657 7.31 -30.73 -2.76
N ALA A 658 8.56 -30.35 -2.95
CA ALA A 658 9.37 -30.78 -4.09
C ALA A 658 10.72 -31.33 -3.67
N GLY A 659 11.20 -32.30 -4.44
CA GLY A 659 12.52 -32.90 -4.33
C GLY A 659 12.70 -33.94 -5.42
N PHE A 660 13.34 -35.07 -5.13
CA PHE A 660 13.62 -36.09 -6.14
C PHE A 660 13.74 -37.49 -5.55
N THR A 661 13.45 -38.49 -6.38
CA THR A 661 13.31 -39.89 -5.98
C THR A 661 14.08 -40.82 -6.93
N ARG A 662 14.70 -41.85 -6.37
CA ARG A 662 15.20 -43.03 -7.09
C ARG A 662 14.30 -44.26 -6.92
N SER A 663 13.29 -44.15 -6.06
CA SER A 663 12.37 -45.23 -5.72
C SER A 663 11.39 -45.47 -6.86
N LYS A 664 10.95 -46.74 -7.01
CA LYS A 664 9.95 -47.15 -8.02
C LYS A 664 8.75 -47.86 -7.38
N ASP A 665 8.65 -47.75 -6.07
CA ASP A 665 7.74 -48.46 -5.19
C ASP A 665 7.42 -47.61 -3.94
N GLY A 666 6.68 -48.20 -3.00
CA GLY A 666 6.22 -47.49 -1.81
C GLY A 666 5.16 -46.44 -2.14
N ASP A 667 5.39 -45.21 -1.71
CA ASP A 667 4.52 -44.08 -2.00
C ASP A 667 4.74 -43.50 -3.41
N VAL A 668 5.89 -43.82 -4.03
CA VAL A 668 6.25 -43.40 -5.38
C VAL A 668 5.57 -44.35 -6.37
N THR A 669 4.63 -43.82 -7.16
CA THR A 669 3.84 -44.66 -8.09
C THR A 669 4.52 -44.91 -9.43
N GLU A 670 5.43 -44.03 -9.85
CA GLU A 670 6.11 -44.12 -11.14
C GLU A 670 7.50 -43.47 -11.02
N ASN A 671 8.50 -44.06 -11.66
CA ASN A 671 9.83 -43.46 -11.86
C ASN A 671 10.37 -43.94 -13.21
N LYS A 672 10.64 -42.98 -14.09
CA LYS A 672 10.91 -43.16 -15.52
C LYS A 672 12.36 -43.51 -15.80
N GLY A 673 13.26 -43.36 -14.83
CA GLY A 673 14.69 -43.45 -15.09
C GLY A 673 15.59 -43.65 -13.88
N GLY A 674 16.59 -42.78 -13.79
CA GLY A 674 17.57 -42.73 -12.72
C GLY A 674 16.98 -42.04 -11.50
N TRP A 675 17.06 -40.72 -11.47
CA TRP A 675 16.38 -39.87 -10.49
C TRP A 675 15.26 -39.12 -11.19
N ASP A 676 14.10 -39.03 -10.58
CA ASP A 676 13.01 -38.21 -11.12
C ASP A 676 12.66 -37.10 -10.13
N SER A 677 12.28 -35.93 -10.64
CA SER A 677 11.74 -34.85 -9.82
C SER A 677 10.43 -35.31 -9.21
N TRP A 678 10.28 -35.20 -7.89
CA TRP A 678 9.12 -35.69 -7.17
C TRP A 678 8.39 -34.56 -6.45
N VAL A 679 7.12 -34.37 -6.79
CA VAL A 679 6.25 -33.36 -6.18
C VAL A 679 5.10 -34.02 -5.46
N MET A 680 4.85 -33.59 -4.22
CA MET A 680 3.77 -34.08 -3.39
C MET A 680 2.92 -32.91 -2.90
N LYS A 681 1.60 -33.04 -3.03
CA LYS A 681 0.64 -32.18 -2.35
C LYS A 681 0.10 -32.90 -1.14
N LEU A 682 0.17 -32.25 0.01
CA LEU A 682 -0.25 -32.76 1.31
C LEU A 682 -1.44 -31.96 1.83
N ARG A 683 -2.33 -32.62 2.55
CA ARG A 683 -3.38 -31.97 3.34
C ARG A 683 -2.77 -31.30 4.57
N SER A 684 -3.56 -30.48 5.27
CA SER A 684 -3.12 -29.77 6.49
C SER A 684 -2.70 -30.71 7.64
N ASP A 685 -3.17 -31.96 7.64
CA ASP A 685 -2.78 -33.00 8.61
C ASP A 685 -1.57 -33.83 8.16
N GLY A 686 -0.91 -33.42 7.07
CA GLY A 686 0.23 -34.09 6.47
C GLY A 686 -0.14 -35.35 5.66
N SER A 687 -1.41 -35.72 5.53
CA SER A 687 -1.77 -36.86 4.67
C SER A 687 -1.56 -36.52 3.19
N LEU A 688 -1.11 -37.51 2.41
CA LEU A 688 -0.86 -37.34 0.98
C LEU A 688 -2.18 -37.12 0.23
N GLU A 689 -2.27 -36.01 -0.52
CA GLU A 689 -3.40 -35.73 -1.41
C GLU A 689 -3.13 -36.27 -2.82
N TRP A 690 -1.99 -35.89 -3.40
CA TRP A 690 -1.47 -36.49 -4.62
C TRP A 690 0.05 -36.38 -4.66
N GLN A 691 0.69 -37.25 -5.46
CA GLN A 691 2.11 -37.13 -5.80
C GLN A 691 2.32 -37.44 -7.27
N LYS A 692 3.36 -36.85 -7.86
CA LYS A 692 3.77 -37.06 -9.26
C LYS A 692 5.28 -36.98 -9.40
N THR A 693 5.80 -37.81 -10.29
CA THR A 693 7.18 -37.76 -10.76
C THR A 693 7.25 -37.15 -12.15
N TYR A 694 8.28 -36.33 -12.37
CA TYR A 694 8.58 -35.65 -13.63
C TYR A 694 10.02 -35.93 -14.02
N GLY A 695 10.24 -36.30 -15.28
CA GLY A 695 11.56 -36.66 -15.76
C GLY A 695 11.56 -37.54 -17.00
N GLY A 696 12.72 -38.11 -17.28
CA GLY A 696 12.99 -39.04 -18.36
C GLY A 696 13.75 -40.27 -17.88
N ARG A 697 14.57 -40.87 -18.75
CA ARG A 697 15.35 -42.06 -18.40
C ARG A 697 16.61 -41.78 -17.59
N ALA A 698 17.10 -40.54 -17.58
CA ALA A 698 18.32 -40.12 -16.90
C ALA A 698 18.00 -39.56 -15.49
N SER A 699 18.77 -38.60 -15.00
CA SER A 699 18.52 -37.96 -13.69
C SER A 699 17.84 -36.61 -13.88
N ASP A 700 16.81 -36.36 -13.10
CA ASP A 700 16.00 -35.15 -13.10
C ASP A 700 15.76 -34.77 -11.64
N ARG A 701 16.10 -33.53 -11.24
CA ARG A 701 16.13 -33.16 -9.83
C ARG A 701 15.51 -31.79 -9.59
N ALA A 702 14.41 -31.77 -8.84
CA ALA A 702 13.80 -30.53 -8.39
C ALA A 702 14.49 -29.98 -7.14
N THR A 703 14.75 -28.67 -7.16
CA THR A 703 15.44 -27.93 -6.09
C THR A 703 14.49 -26.99 -5.35
N TYR A 704 13.51 -26.41 -6.06
CA TYR A 704 12.60 -25.44 -5.45
C TYR A 704 11.21 -25.41 -6.08
N ILE A 705 10.17 -25.22 -5.27
CA ILE A 705 8.78 -25.07 -5.72
C ILE A 705 8.13 -23.84 -5.08
N GLN A 706 7.27 -23.16 -5.84
CA GLN A 706 6.45 -22.05 -5.36
C GLN A 706 5.03 -22.09 -5.94
N GLU A 707 4.02 -21.85 -5.11
CA GLU A 707 2.64 -21.59 -5.54
C GLU A 707 2.53 -20.25 -6.29
N THR A 708 1.99 -20.28 -7.51
CA THR A 708 1.84 -19.10 -8.37
C THR A 708 0.52 -18.36 -8.11
N SER A 709 0.41 -17.11 -8.56
CA SER A 709 -0.75 -16.23 -8.36
C SER A 709 -2.06 -16.76 -8.96
N ASP A 710 -1.97 -17.60 -10.00
CA ASP A 710 -3.08 -18.30 -10.64
C ASP A 710 -3.54 -19.57 -9.90
N GLY A 711 -2.87 -19.95 -8.82
CA GLY A 711 -3.16 -21.15 -8.02
C GLY A 711 -2.46 -22.43 -8.49
N GLY A 712 -1.62 -22.36 -9.52
CA GLY A 712 -0.71 -23.43 -9.91
C GLY A 712 0.62 -23.42 -9.13
N PHE A 713 1.65 -24.05 -9.68
CA PHE A 713 2.99 -24.10 -9.10
C PHE A 713 4.08 -23.88 -10.16
N ILE A 714 5.14 -23.16 -9.82
CA ILE A 714 6.36 -23.09 -10.62
C ILE A 714 7.47 -23.86 -9.91
N LEU A 715 8.21 -24.66 -10.68
CA LEU A 715 9.21 -25.60 -10.20
C LEU A 715 10.55 -25.33 -10.89
N ALA A 716 11.61 -25.15 -10.09
CA ALA A 716 12.99 -25.18 -10.54
C ALA A 716 13.57 -26.59 -10.39
N ALA A 717 14.20 -27.07 -11.44
CA ALA A 717 14.88 -28.34 -11.51
C ALA A 717 16.09 -28.26 -12.45
N TYR A 718 16.84 -29.36 -12.54
CA TYR A 718 17.78 -29.61 -13.62
C TYR A 718 17.65 -31.05 -14.15
N THR A 719 17.99 -31.25 -15.41
CA THR A 719 17.73 -32.50 -16.13
C THR A 719 18.94 -33.00 -16.94
N ASP A 720 19.30 -34.27 -16.78
CA ASP A 720 20.23 -35.02 -17.64
C ASP A 720 19.46 -35.73 -18.79
N SER A 721 18.13 -35.64 -18.78
CA SER A 721 17.23 -36.39 -19.67
C SER A 721 16.95 -35.59 -20.94
N ASN A 722 16.69 -36.29 -22.04
CA ASN A 722 16.23 -35.71 -23.32
C ASN A 722 15.01 -36.48 -23.88
N ASP A 723 14.27 -37.12 -22.97
CA ASP A 723 13.07 -37.90 -23.24
C ASP A 723 12.08 -37.78 -22.07
N GLY A 724 10.95 -38.48 -22.17
CA GLY A 724 9.92 -38.44 -21.12
C GLY A 724 9.12 -37.14 -21.17
N ASP A 725 9.15 -36.38 -20.07
CA ASP A 725 8.46 -35.09 -19.97
C ASP A 725 9.29 -33.91 -20.52
N ILE A 726 10.57 -34.15 -20.79
CA ILE A 726 11.52 -33.13 -21.28
C ILE A 726 11.45 -33.09 -22.80
N THR A 727 11.25 -31.89 -23.38
CA THR A 727 11.23 -31.71 -24.84
C THR A 727 12.62 -31.54 -25.44
N GLU A 728 13.54 -30.87 -24.75
CA GLU A 728 14.89 -30.58 -25.21
C GLU A 728 15.87 -30.53 -24.03
N ASN A 729 17.10 -30.96 -24.28
CA ASN A 729 18.25 -30.83 -23.38
C ASN A 729 19.49 -30.74 -24.27
N ASN A 730 20.24 -29.65 -24.11
CA ASN A 730 21.32 -29.25 -24.98
C ASN A 730 22.70 -29.74 -24.48
N GLY A 731 22.78 -30.23 -23.24
CA GLY A 731 24.06 -30.54 -22.59
C GLY A 731 24.11 -31.81 -21.75
N TYR A 732 25.02 -31.82 -20.78
CA TYR A 732 25.11 -32.91 -19.79
C TYR A 732 23.97 -32.80 -18.78
N ASN A 733 23.67 -31.59 -18.33
CA ASN A 733 22.41 -31.29 -17.67
C ASN A 733 22.03 -29.82 -17.86
N ASP A 734 20.75 -29.55 -18.09
CA ASP A 734 20.23 -28.19 -18.28
C ASP A 734 19.36 -27.76 -17.10
N ILE A 735 19.21 -26.44 -16.90
CA ILE A 735 18.14 -25.90 -16.06
C ILE A 735 16.81 -26.33 -16.65
N TRP A 736 15.92 -26.90 -15.84
CA TRP A 736 14.59 -27.33 -16.27
C TRP A 736 13.51 -26.66 -15.42
N ILE A 737 12.72 -25.78 -16.04
CA ILE A 737 11.63 -25.07 -15.38
C ILE A 737 10.29 -25.63 -15.83
N MET A 738 9.43 -25.95 -14.88
CA MET A 738 8.08 -26.46 -15.13
C MET A 738 7.03 -25.57 -14.48
N LYS A 739 6.03 -25.16 -15.25
CA LYS A 739 4.78 -24.62 -14.73
C LYS A 739 3.76 -25.74 -14.64
N LEU A 740 3.24 -25.93 -13.44
CA LEU A 740 2.25 -26.94 -13.10
C LEU A 740 0.90 -26.28 -12.78
N SER A 741 -0.18 -26.99 -13.11
CA SER A 741 -1.52 -26.67 -12.62
C SER A 741 -1.68 -27.05 -11.13
N VAL A 742 -2.80 -26.68 -10.53
CA VAL A 742 -3.15 -27.05 -9.14
C VAL A 742 -3.16 -28.57 -8.88
N ASP A 743 -3.46 -29.34 -9.94
CA ASP A 743 -3.49 -30.81 -9.94
C ASP A 743 -2.13 -31.43 -10.30
N GLY A 744 -1.06 -30.63 -10.44
CA GLY A 744 0.27 -31.10 -10.85
C GLY A 744 0.32 -31.55 -12.30
N ILE A 745 -0.46 -30.96 -13.21
CA ILE A 745 -0.33 -31.25 -14.65
C ILE A 745 0.64 -30.23 -15.22
N ILE A 746 1.63 -30.67 -16.01
CA ILE A 746 2.54 -29.75 -16.72
C ILE A 746 1.71 -28.91 -17.69
N GLU A 747 1.69 -27.60 -17.47
CA GLU A 747 1.09 -26.62 -18.38
C GLU A 747 2.10 -26.21 -19.45
N TRP A 748 3.35 -26.00 -19.03
CA TRP A 748 4.50 -25.87 -19.91
C TRP A 748 5.79 -26.25 -19.17
N GLU A 749 6.80 -26.65 -19.94
CA GLU A 749 8.15 -26.89 -19.46
C GLU A 749 9.17 -26.30 -20.45
N ARG A 750 10.34 -25.92 -19.94
CA ARG A 750 11.45 -25.36 -20.71
C ARG A 750 12.77 -25.79 -20.11
N SER A 751 13.72 -26.12 -20.97
CA SER A 751 15.12 -26.29 -20.60
C SER A 751 15.93 -25.07 -21.04
N TYR A 752 16.90 -24.67 -20.23
CA TYR A 752 17.84 -23.59 -20.54
C TYR A 752 19.26 -24.05 -20.19
N GLY A 753 20.20 -23.89 -21.12
CA GLY A 753 21.57 -24.32 -20.91
C GLY A 753 22.44 -24.32 -22.17
N GLY A 754 23.64 -24.87 -22.03
CA GLY A 754 24.62 -25.10 -23.10
C GLY A 754 24.97 -26.57 -23.25
N TYR A 755 26.18 -26.90 -23.71
CA TYR A 755 26.59 -28.31 -23.82
C TYR A 755 27.06 -28.91 -22.48
N SER A 756 27.31 -28.08 -21.47
CA SER A 756 27.93 -28.48 -20.21
C SER A 756 26.90 -28.70 -19.08
N TYR A 757 27.19 -28.26 -17.85
CA TYR A 757 26.34 -28.42 -16.68
C TYR A 757 25.71 -27.08 -16.31
N ASP A 758 24.38 -27.03 -16.32
CA ASP A 758 23.57 -25.87 -15.99
C ASP A 758 22.52 -26.26 -14.93
N GLN A 759 22.45 -25.54 -13.81
CA GLN A 759 21.64 -25.93 -12.66
C GLN A 759 20.87 -24.76 -12.08
N ALA A 760 19.58 -24.96 -11.76
CA ALA A 760 18.77 -23.96 -11.05
C ALA A 760 18.60 -24.39 -9.59
N ASP A 761 18.82 -23.43 -8.68
CA ASP A 761 18.69 -23.63 -7.25
C ASP A 761 17.41 -22.97 -6.71
N PHE A 762 16.96 -21.88 -7.34
CA PHE A 762 15.81 -21.11 -6.87
C PHE A 762 15.01 -20.47 -8.00
N ILE A 763 13.70 -20.35 -7.81
CA ILE A 763 12.80 -19.62 -8.71
C ILE A 763 11.76 -18.85 -7.91
N GLN A 764 11.40 -17.65 -8.38
CA GLN A 764 10.32 -16.86 -7.84
C GLN A 764 9.46 -16.26 -8.96
N GLN A 765 8.13 -16.29 -8.79
CA GLN A 765 7.22 -15.51 -9.61
C GLN A 765 7.35 -14.01 -9.30
N THR A 766 7.60 -13.21 -10.34
CA THR A 766 7.79 -11.76 -10.23
C THR A 766 6.45 -11.01 -10.27
N SER A 767 6.46 -9.76 -9.81
CA SER A 767 5.28 -8.88 -9.67
C SER A 767 4.57 -8.58 -11.00
N ASP A 768 5.31 -8.64 -12.11
CA ASP A 768 4.80 -8.54 -13.48
C ASP A 768 4.13 -9.83 -14.01
N GLY A 769 4.14 -10.90 -13.21
CA GLY A 769 3.58 -12.21 -13.55
C GLY A 769 4.56 -13.17 -14.25
N GLY A 770 5.78 -12.73 -14.56
CA GLY A 770 6.87 -13.58 -15.05
C GLY A 770 7.58 -14.33 -13.91
N TYR A 771 8.83 -14.73 -14.15
CA TYR A 771 9.64 -15.47 -13.17
C TYR A 771 11.11 -15.02 -13.18
N ILE A 772 11.76 -15.05 -12.02
CA ILE A 772 13.21 -14.86 -11.88
C ILE A 772 13.84 -16.13 -11.32
N VAL A 773 14.94 -16.56 -11.94
CA VAL A 773 15.65 -17.82 -11.63
C VAL A 773 17.07 -17.50 -11.19
N ALA A 774 17.54 -18.16 -10.13
CA ALA A 774 18.96 -18.21 -9.78
C ALA A 774 19.48 -19.63 -9.94
N GLY A 775 20.64 -19.72 -10.58
CA GLY A 775 21.34 -20.96 -10.83
C GLY A 775 22.81 -20.73 -11.11
N SER A 776 23.45 -21.75 -11.67
CA SER A 776 24.86 -21.74 -12.03
C SER A 776 25.10 -22.49 -13.33
N SER A 777 26.13 -22.10 -14.08
CA SER A 777 26.46 -22.66 -15.39
C SER A 777 27.97 -22.78 -15.57
N ASP A 778 28.48 -23.90 -16.10
CA ASP A 778 29.83 -23.99 -16.65
C ASP A 778 29.87 -24.10 -18.19
N SER A 779 28.75 -23.78 -18.83
CA SER A 779 28.60 -23.70 -20.28
C SER A 779 29.05 -22.34 -20.82
N ASP A 780 29.74 -22.30 -21.95
CA ASP A 780 30.13 -21.06 -22.67
C ASP A 780 29.42 -20.92 -24.03
N GLU A 781 28.34 -21.66 -24.22
CA GLU A 781 27.51 -21.63 -25.43
C GLU A 781 26.03 -21.95 -25.16
N GLY A 782 25.25 -22.09 -26.24
CA GLY A 782 23.82 -22.38 -26.18
C GLY A 782 23.05 -21.13 -25.79
N ASP A 783 22.22 -21.24 -24.76
CA ASP A 783 21.58 -20.07 -24.16
C ASP A 783 22.59 -19.21 -23.39
N VAL A 784 23.68 -19.79 -22.87
CA VAL A 784 24.67 -19.08 -22.05
C VAL A 784 25.63 -18.31 -22.95
N ILE A 785 25.64 -16.97 -22.83
CA ILE A 785 26.32 -16.09 -23.79
C ILE A 785 27.77 -15.77 -23.38
N GLU A 786 28.07 -15.69 -22.07
CA GLU A 786 29.39 -15.28 -21.57
C GLU A 786 29.74 -15.99 -20.24
N ASN A 787 30.49 -17.10 -20.29
CA ASN A 787 31.12 -17.68 -19.09
C ASN A 787 32.57 -17.20 -18.96
N LYS A 788 33.01 -16.91 -17.73
CA LYS A 788 34.28 -16.27 -17.36
C LYS A 788 35.31 -17.25 -16.79
N GLY A 789 35.01 -18.55 -16.73
CA GLY A 789 35.97 -19.58 -16.38
C GLY A 789 35.34 -20.86 -15.84
N GLY A 790 35.15 -20.93 -14.52
CA GLY A 790 34.60 -22.11 -13.86
C GLY A 790 33.08 -22.17 -14.00
N TRP A 791 32.41 -22.58 -12.93
CA TRP A 791 30.97 -22.37 -12.82
C TRP A 791 30.74 -20.90 -12.54
N ASP A 792 29.84 -20.25 -13.28
CA ASP A 792 29.40 -18.88 -13.03
C ASP A 792 27.94 -18.84 -12.56
N SER A 793 27.59 -17.82 -11.80
CA SER A 793 26.22 -17.59 -11.37
C SER A 793 25.38 -17.16 -12.55
N TRP A 794 24.30 -17.88 -12.85
CA TRP A 794 23.44 -17.59 -14.00
C TRP A 794 22.03 -17.21 -13.51
N VAL A 795 21.63 -15.99 -13.86
CA VAL A 795 20.32 -15.42 -13.51
C VAL A 795 19.50 -15.24 -14.78
N LEU A 796 18.26 -15.76 -14.77
CA LEU A 796 17.32 -15.65 -15.88
C LEU A 796 16.06 -14.91 -15.42
N LYS A 797 15.65 -13.88 -16.18
CA LYS A 797 14.30 -13.33 -16.13
C LYS A 797 13.49 -13.91 -17.26
N LEU A 798 12.39 -14.57 -16.88
CA LEU A 798 11.48 -15.27 -17.77
C LEU A 798 10.14 -14.56 -17.83
N SER A 799 9.49 -14.65 -18.98
CA SER A 799 8.10 -14.25 -19.17
C SER A 799 7.14 -15.25 -18.52
N ILE A 800 5.85 -14.93 -18.49
CA ILE A 800 4.80 -15.81 -17.93
C ILE A 800 4.70 -17.19 -18.63
N VAL A 801 5.21 -17.30 -19.87
CA VAL A 801 5.24 -18.55 -20.65
C VAL A 801 6.63 -19.20 -20.72
N GLY A 802 7.61 -18.68 -19.97
CA GLY A 802 8.96 -19.22 -19.91
C GLY A 802 9.88 -18.77 -21.05
N ASP A 803 9.58 -17.67 -21.74
CA ASP A 803 10.55 -17.11 -22.70
C ASP A 803 11.57 -16.24 -21.97
N ILE A 804 12.86 -16.31 -22.32
CA ILE A 804 13.89 -15.46 -21.71
C ILE A 804 13.66 -14.00 -22.12
N GLU A 805 13.40 -13.13 -21.13
CA GLU A 805 13.33 -11.68 -21.32
C GLU A 805 14.71 -11.06 -21.25
N TRP A 806 15.50 -11.47 -20.24
CA TRP A 806 16.93 -11.22 -20.16
C TRP A 806 17.61 -12.30 -19.34
N GLN A 807 18.93 -12.43 -19.51
CA GLN A 807 19.77 -13.32 -18.72
C GLN A 807 21.14 -12.68 -18.48
N LYS A 808 21.79 -13.04 -17.37
CA LYS A 808 23.11 -12.55 -16.97
C LYS A 808 23.91 -13.63 -16.28
N THR A 809 25.19 -13.71 -16.63
CA THR A 809 26.21 -14.50 -15.95
C THR A 809 27.07 -13.58 -15.09
N PHE A 810 27.34 -14.01 -13.86
CA PHE A 810 28.11 -13.26 -12.87
C PHE A 810 29.17 -14.16 -12.24
N GLY A 811 30.41 -13.66 -12.16
CA GLY A 811 31.51 -14.44 -11.61
C GLY A 811 32.89 -14.02 -12.16
N GLY A 812 33.84 -14.94 -12.07
CA GLY A 812 35.23 -14.76 -12.46
C GLY A 812 35.86 -16.06 -12.97
N SER A 813 37.17 -16.22 -12.77
CA SER A 813 37.89 -17.37 -13.36
C SER A 813 37.69 -18.69 -12.61
N ARG A 814 37.01 -18.69 -11.46
CA ARG A 814 36.79 -19.86 -10.59
C ARG A 814 35.30 -20.13 -10.43
N THR A 815 34.92 -20.87 -9.39
CA THR A 815 33.53 -21.26 -9.13
C THR A 815 32.79 -20.12 -8.43
N ASP A 816 31.67 -19.71 -9.00
CA ASP A 816 30.75 -18.68 -8.57
C ASP A 816 29.33 -19.23 -8.75
N ALA A 817 28.57 -19.41 -7.69
CA ALA A 817 27.28 -20.12 -7.76
C ALA A 817 26.15 -19.37 -7.04
N ALA A 818 25.08 -19.02 -7.76
CA ALA A 818 23.91 -18.38 -7.16
C ALA A 818 22.96 -19.43 -6.60
N SER A 819 22.57 -19.26 -5.33
CA SER A 819 21.76 -20.22 -4.56
C SER A 819 20.36 -19.70 -4.22
N TYR A 820 20.15 -18.38 -4.26
CA TYR A 820 18.87 -17.77 -3.93
C TYR A 820 18.71 -16.43 -4.66
N ILE A 821 17.47 -16.09 -5.01
CA ILE A 821 17.11 -14.80 -5.58
C ILE A 821 15.75 -14.34 -5.07
N GLN A 822 15.58 -13.05 -4.84
CA GLN A 822 14.28 -12.49 -4.48
C GLN A 822 14.06 -11.11 -5.11
N GLU A 823 12.87 -10.88 -5.68
CA GLU A 823 12.40 -9.57 -6.10
C GLU A 823 12.13 -8.68 -4.87
N THR A 824 12.64 -7.45 -4.92
CA THR A 824 12.42 -6.40 -3.92
C THR A 824 11.27 -5.48 -4.34
N SER A 825 10.74 -4.69 -3.41
CA SER A 825 9.57 -3.83 -3.65
C SER A 825 9.77 -2.72 -4.69
N ASP A 826 11.01 -2.43 -5.08
CA ASP A 826 11.39 -1.48 -6.12
C ASP A 826 11.65 -2.15 -7.49
N ASN A 827 11.22 -3.41 -7.66
CA ASN A 827 11.43 -4.25 -8.84
C ASN A 827 12.93 -4.50 -9.15
N SER A 828 13.76 -4.48 -8.11
CA SER A 828 15.16 -4.95 -8.15
C SER A 828 15.22 -6.42 -7.70
N TYR A 829 16.39 -7.05 -7.81
CA TYR A 829 16.58 -8.45 -7.39
C TYR A 829 17.78 -8.58 -6.46
N ILE A 830 17.55 -9.09 -5.24
CA ILE A 830 18.64 -9.48 -4.33
C ILE A 830 19.03 -10.92 -4.64
N VAL A 831 20.32 -11.16 -4.88
CA VAL A 831 20.89 -12.47 -5.23
C VAL A 831 21.89 -12.86 -4.15
N LEU A 832 21.79 -14.10 -3.70
CA LEU A 832 22.78 -14.75 -2.87
C LEU A 832 23.56 -15.74 -3.71
N ALA A 833 24.88 -15.60 -3.72
CA ALA A 833 25.82 -16.48 -4.39
C ALA A 833 26.99 -16.83 -3.46
N ASN A 834 27.82 -17.77 -3.90
CA ASN A 834 29.06 -18.15 -3.22
C ASN A 834 30.20 -18.11 -4.24
N THR A 835 31.29 -17.42 -3.94
CA THR A 835 32.38 -17.14 -4.89
C THR A 835 33.72 -17.66 -4.40
N GLN A 836 34.51 -18.29 -5.28
CA GLN A 836 35.94 -18.53 -5.09
C GLN A 836 36.82 -17.57 -5.89
N SER A 837 36.21 -16.73 -6.72
CA SER A 837 36.89 -15.85 -7.67
C SER A 837 37.42 -14.60 -6.97
N LYS A 838 38.49 -14.04 -7.53
CA LYS A 838 39.13 -12.76 -7.09
C LYS A 838 39.24 -11.76 -8.24
N ASP A 839 38.54 -12.05 -9.31
CA ASP A 839 38.60 -11.40 -10.61
C ASP A 839 37.21 -11.47 -11.27
N GLY A 840 37.11 -10.96 -12.50
CA GLY A 840 35.83 -10.85 -13.20
C GLY A 840 34.97 -9.76 -12.56
N ASP A 841 33.75 -10.12 -12.17
CA ASP A 841 32.84 -9.20 -11.48
C ASP A 841 33.22 -9.05 -9.99
N ILE A 842 33.96 -9.99 -9.42
CA ILE A 842 34.27 -10.00 -7.98
C ILE A 842 35.36 -8.98 -7.65
N THR A 843 35.07 -8.11 -6.68
CA THR A 843 36.01 -7.06 -6.24
C THR A 843 36.91 -7.50 -5.09
N GLU A 844 36.44 -8.40 -4.22
CA GLU A 844 37.18 -8.90 -3.06
C GLU A 844 36.77 -10.35 -2.74
N ASN A 845 37.73 -11.21 -2.44
CA ASN A 845 37.52 -12.50 -1.77
C ASN A 845 38.73 -12.78 -0.87
N LYS A 846 38.46 -13.16 0.37
CA LYS A 846 39.40 -13.22 1.49
C LYS A 846 40.09 -14.58 1.62
N GLY A 847 39.64 -15.60 0.89
CA GLY A 847 40.04 -16.97 1.17
C GLY A 847 39.56 -18.00 0.16
N GLY A 848 38.82 -18.99 0.68
CA GLY A 848 38.19 -20.07 -0.08
C GLY A 848 36.93 -19.58 -0.78
N PHE A 849 35.81 -20.27 -0.56
CA PHE A 849 34.50 -19.71 -0.92
C PHE A 849 34.16 -18.59 0.06
N ASP A 850 33.66 -17.47 -0.43
CA ASP A 850 33.03 -16.42 0.38
C ASP A 850 31.56 -16.27 -0.04
N VAL A 851 30.73 -15.80 0.89
CA VAL A 851 29.35 -15.44 0.63
C VAL A 851 29.32 -14.17 -0.22
N TRP A 852 28.67 -14.21 -1.38
CA TRP A 852 28.55 -13.07 -2.28
C TRP A 852 27.10 -12.62 -2.39
N VAL A 853 26.81 -11.37 -1.99
CA VAL A 853 25.47 -10.80 -2.07
C VAL A 853 25.48 -9.70 -3.12
N MET A 854 24.53 -9.75 -4.05
CA MET A 854 24.38 -8.79 -5.15
C MET A 854 22.98 -8.21 -5.19
N MET A 855 22.85 -6.92 -5.43
CA MET A 855 21.60 -6.29 -5.82
C MET A 855 21.65 -6.00 -7.32
N LEU A 856 20.69 -6.53 -8.06
CA LEU A 856 20.53 -6.30 -9.49
C LEU A 856 19.39 -5.32 -9.75
N GLY A 857 19.52 -4.45 -10.74
CA GLY A 857 18.41 -3.68 -11.28
C GLY A 857 17.42 -4.54 -12.05
N ASN A 858 16.29 -3.95 -12.46
CA ASN A 858 15.28 -4.67 -13.24
C ASN A 858 15.79 -5.18 -14.60
N ASP A 859 16.88 -4.60 -15.10
CA ASP A 859 17.56 -4.99 -16.34
C ASP A 859 18.71 -6.02 -16.12
N GLY A 860 18.88 -6.49 -14.88
CA GLY A 860 19.93 -7.42 -14.49
C GLY A 860 21.31 -6.75 -14.31
N SER A 861 21.42 -5.42 -14.35
CA SER A 861 22.69 -4.75 -14.05
C SER A 861 23.02 -4.79 -12.54
N ILE A 862 24.28 -5.03 -12.16
CA ILE A 862 24.70 -4.98 -10.75
C ILE A 862 24.60 -3.53 -10.26
N LYS A 863 23.76 -3.28 -9.25
CA LYS A 863 23.67 -2.00 -8.55
C LYS A 863 24.67 -1.90 -7.40
N TRP A 864 24.80 -2.96 -6.60
CA TRP A 864 25.86 -3.14 -5.62
C TRP A 864 26.14 -4.62 -5.43
N GLN A 865 27.33 -4.91 -4.94
CA GLN A 865 27.72 -6.26 -4.54
C GLN A 865 28.69 -6.22 -3.36
N LYS A 866 28.73 -7.28 -2.57
CA LYS A 866 29.69 -7.43 -1.47
C LYS A 866 29.91 -8.88 -1.12
N THR A 867 31.15 -9.21 -0.77
CA THR A 867 31.54 -10.52 -0.26
C THR A 867 31.70 -10.48 1.25
N TYR A 868 31.40 -11.61 1.89
CA TYR A 868 31.50 -11.82 3.34
C TYR A 868 32.14 -13.17 3.62
N GLY A 869 33.14 -13.19 4.49
CA GLY A 869 33.86 -14.41 4.84
C GLY A 869 35.22 -14.15 5.49
N GLY A 870 36.05 -15.18 5.52
CA GLY A 870 37.37 -15.21 6.10
C GLY A 870 38.40 -15.90 5.20
N SER A 871 39.41 -16.51 5.80
CA SER A 871 40.51 -17.13 5.06
C SER A 871 40.20 -18.53 4.52
N ASP A 872 39.24 -19.23 5.12
CA ASP A 872 38.79 -20.56 4.73
C ASP A 872 37.49 -20.47 3.91
N ALA A 873 36.68 -21.54 3.87
CA ALA A 873 35.46 -21.57 3.08
C ALA A 873 34.23 -21.20 3.91
N ASP A 874 33.48 -20.21 3.43
CA ASP A 874 32.27 -19.66 4.02
C ASP A 874 31.16 -19.67 2.97
N TYR A 875 30.04 -20.29 3.32
CA TYR A 875 28.94 -20.51 2.39
C TYR A 875 27.62 -20.03 2.98
N ALA A 876 26.75 -19.56 2.10
CA ALA A 876 25.37 -19.24 2.39
C ALA A 876 24.44 -20.00 1.44
N SER A 877 23.31 -20.44 1.99
CA SER A 877 22.30 -21.25 1.29
C SER A 877 20.95 -20.56 1.22
N SER A 878 20.72 -19.56 2.09
CA SER A 878 19.41 -18.92 2.21
C SER A 878 19.54 -17.47 2.64
N LEU A 879 18.75 -16.62 1.99
CA LEU A 879 18.63 -15.19 2.27
C LEU A 879 17.16 -14.82 2.40
N LYS A 880 16.84 -13.86 3.26
CA LYS A 880 15.50 -13.28 3.33
C LYS A 880 15.58 -11.76 3.53
N VAL A 881 14.83 -11.01 2.73
CA VAL A 881 14.57 -9.58 2.99
C VAL A 881 13.74 -9.47 4.27
N THR A 882 14.23 -8.71 5.24
CA THR A 882 13.60 -8.53 6.55
C THR A 882 12.61 -7.37 6.56
N SER A 883 11.68 -7.38 7.52
CA SER A 883 10.61 -6.37 7.66
C SER A 883 11.13 -4.93 7.87
N ASP A 884 12.36 -4.78 8.36
CA ASP A 884 13.07 -3.50 8.50
C ASP A 884 13.75 -3.02 7.21
N GLY A 885 13.61 -3.75 6.10
CA GLY A 885 14.25 -3.45 4.81
C GLY A 885 15.70 -3.95 4.68
N GLY A 886 16.24 -4.60 5.72
CA GLY A 886 17.55 -5.25 5.69
C GLY A 886 17.49 -6.67 5.11
N TYR A 887 18.54 -7.46 5.38
CA TYR A 887 18.62 -8.84 4.92
C TYR A 887 19.16 -9.76 6.02
N ILE A 888 18.58 -10.95 6.14
CA ILE A 888 19.12 -12.02 6.98
C ILE A 888 19.64 -13.15 6.07
N VAL A 889 20.86 -13.59 6.32
CA VAL A 889 21.56 -14.62 5.54
C VAL A 889 21.97 -15.74 6.47
N ALA A 890 21.87 -17.00 6.03
CA ALA A 890 22.34 -18.16 6.76
C ALA A 890 23.07 -19.17 5.87
N GLY A 891 24.06 -19.81 6.48
CA GLY A 891 24.77 -20.97 5.93
C GLY A 891 25.76 -21.51 6.95
N TYR A 892 27.01 -21.68 6.57
CA TYR A 892 28.07 -22.15 7.47
C TYR A 892 29.41 -21.50 7.17
N SER A 893 30.30 -21.54 8.16
CA SER A 893 31.63 -20.98 8.06
C SER A 893 32.66 -22.00 8.54
N ASN A 894 33.76 -22.15 7.79
CA ASN A 894 34.97 -22.85 8.23
C ASN A 894 36.03 -21.87 8.78
N SER A 895 35.84 -20.56 8.53
CA SER A 895 36.76 -19.50 8.92
C SER A 895 36.64 -19.16 10.41
N ASN A 896 37.71 -18.62 10.98
CA ASN A 896 37.73 -18.08 12.35
C ASN A 896 38.35 -16.67 12.37
N ASP A 897 38.27 -15.98 11.23
CA ASP A 897 38.84 -14.68 10.94
C ASP A 897 38.01 -13.94 9.87
N GLY A 898 38.47 -12.75 9.46
CA GLY A 898 37.74 -11.90 8.53
C GLY A 898 36.46 -11.34 9.14
N ASP A 899 35.33 -11.55 8.46
CA ASP A 899 34.01 -11.13 8.97
C ASP A 899 33.43 -12.11 9.99
N VAL A 900 33.98 -13.32 10.06
CA VAL A 900 33.56 -14.38 10.97
C VAL A 900 34.27 -14.20 12.30
N SER A 901 33.52 -13.96 13.39
CA SER A 901 34.14 -13.64 14.68
C SER A 901 34.74 -14.84 15.41
N VAL A 902 34.06 -15.98 15.35
CA VAL A 902 34.43 -17.20 16.08
C VAL A 902 33.91 -18.41 15.30
N ASN A 903 34.70 -19.47 15.19
CA ASN A 903 34.27 -20.80 14.81
C ASN A 903 34.80 -21.80 15.84
N ASN A 904 33.91 -22.63 16.35
CA ASN A 904 34.16 -23.54 17.44
C ASN A 904 34.54 -24.95 16.96
N GLY A 905 34.22 -25.30 15.72
CA GLY A 905 34.35 -26.64 15.17
C GLY A 905 35.11 -26.70 13.84
N GLN A 906 34.73 -27.68 13.01
CA GLN A 906 35.17 -27.78 11.62
C GLN A 906 34.36 -26.84 10.73
N SER A 907 33.05 -26.76 10.98
CA SER A 907 32.16 -25.76 10.40
C SER A 907 31.04 -25.45 11.38
N ASP A 908 30.73 -24.17 11.59
CA ASP A 908 29.61 -23.74 12.43
C ASP A 908 28.54 -23.07 11.54
N VAL A 909 27.26 -23.16 11.93
CA VAL A 909 26.19 -22.38 11.30
C VAL A 909 26.53 -20.90 11.42
N TRP A 910 26.56 -20.18 10.31
CA TRP A 910 26.81 -18.74 10.30
C TRP A 910 25.57 -17.98 9.87
N VAL A 911 25.14 -17.02 10.71
CA VAL A 911 24.00 -16.14 10.44
C VAL A 911 24.45 -14.69 10.45
N ILE A 912 24.11 -13.96 9.39
CA ILE A 912 24.49 -12.56 9.17
C ILE A 912 23.22 -11.74 9.03
N LYS A 913 23.06 -10.71 9.88
CA LYS A 913 22.08 -9.65 9.67
C LYS A 913 22.77 -8.47 9.02
N LEU A 914 22.33 -8.16 7.82
CA LEU A 914 22.76 -7.04 7.03
C LEU A 914 21.79 -5.88 7.20
N SER A 915 22.34 -4.66 7.27
CA SER A 915 21.59 -3.43 7.35
C SER A 915 20.82 -3.16 6.06
N VAL A 916 19.93 -2.18 6.11
CA VAL A 916 19.49 -1.52 4.87
C VAL A 916 20.73 -0.94 4.17
N PRO A 917 20.87 -1.04 2.83
CA PRO A 917 21.95 -0.38 2.12
C PRO A 917 21.94 1.12 2.43
N THR A 918 23.08 1.65 2.87
CA THR A 918 23.20 3.08 3.19
C THR A 918 23.12 3.88 1.90
N ILE A 919 21.97 4.47 1.61
CA ILE A 919 21.91 5.59 0.68
C ILE A 919 22.64 6.73 1.39
N LEU A 920 23.76 7.21 0.85
CA LEU A 920 24.41 8.42 1.34
C LEU A 920 23.39 9.58 1.26
N GLN A 921 22.75 9.89 2.39
CA GLN A 921 21.78 10.97 2.53
C GLN A 921 22.53 12.32 2.46
N SER A 922 22.48 12.97 1.30
CA SER A 922 23.23 14.21 1.02
C SER A 922 22.42 15.50 1.28
N ASP A 923 21.09 15.41 1.37
CA ASP A 923 20.20 16.51 1.76
C ASP A 923 18.95 15.96 2.46
N VAL A 924 18.62 16.51 3.63
CA VAL A 924 17.64 15.96 4.57
C VAL A 924 16.82 17.09 5.20
N SER A 925 15.52 16.88 5.37
CA SER A 925 14.65 17.78 6.14
C SER A 925 13.75 16.97 7.06
N ASP A 926 13.80 17.27 8.36
CA ASP A 926 13.05 16.58 9.42
C ASP A 926 11.95 17.51 9.98
N ALA A 927 10.78 16.97 10.29
CA ALA A 927 9.72 17.67 11.02
C ALA A 927 9.06 16.82 12.10
N VAL A 928 8.45 17.49 13.08
CA VAL A 928 7.86 16.85 14.27
C VAL A 928 6.37 16.61 14.09
N PHE A 929 5.88 15.45 14.53
CA PHE A 929 4.45 15.16 14.67
C PHE A 929 4.20 14.30 15.92
N SER A 930 2.96 13.85 16.15
CA SER A 930 2.62 12.90 17.22
C SER A 930 1.63 11.84 16.74
N ILE A 931 1.79 10.61 17.22
CA ILE A 931 0.85 9.50 17.00
C ILE A 931 0.12 9.22 18.32
N VAL A 932 -1.21 9.23 18.30
CA VAL A 932 -2.06 8.95 19.48
C VAL A 932 -2.93 7.72 19.23
N GLU A 933 -3.35 7.06 20.32
CA GLU A 933 -4.32 5.97 20.19
C GLU A 933 -5.62 6.59 19.64
N PRO A 934 -6.35 5.91 18.75
CA PRO A 934 -7.70 6.30 18.42
C PRO A 934 -8.49 6.43 19.73
N ILE A 935 -9.22 7.54 19.89
CA ILE A 935 -9.95 7.81 21.12
C ILE A 935 -10.99 6.70 21.31
N ALA A 936 -10.69 5.75 22.20
CA ALA A 936 -11.62 4.71 22.59
C ALA A 936 -12.79 5.36 23.33
N SER A 937 -13.95 5.44 22.67
CA SER A 937 -15.18 5.75 23.38
C SER A 937 -15.68 4.49 24.09
N SER A 938 -15.88 4.63 25.40
CA SER A 938 -16.18 3.55 26.34
C SER A 938 -17.47 2.79 26.03
N ARG A 939 -17.36 1.51 25.65
CA ARG A 939 -18.05 0.33 26.22
C ARG A 939 -17.99 -0.82 25.21
N ASP A 940 -16.96 -1.65 25.36
CA ASP A 940 -17.06 -3.06 25.00
C ASP A 940 -18.15 -3.69 25.86
N ILE A 941 -19.37 -3.79 25.31
CA ILE A 941 -20.31 -4.83 25.73
C ILE A 941 -20.37 -5.81 24.56
N ASP A 942 -19.61 -6.88 24.75
CA ASP A 942 -19.60 -8.09 23.95
C ASP A 942 -21.05 -8.60 23.74
N MET A 943 -21.61 -8.38 22.54
CA MET A 943 -23.01 -8.69 22.20
C MET A 943 -23.28 -10.19 22.04
N LEU A 944 -22.30 -11.06 22.31
CA LEU A 944 -22.52 -12.50 22.39
C LEU A 944 -23.34 -12.94 23.62
N GLN A 945 -23.47 -12.11 24.66
CA GLN A 945 -24.31 -12.43 25.84
C GLN A 945 -25.78 -12.00 25.72
N VAL A 946 -26.14 -11.10 24.80
CA VAL A 946 -27.51 -10.54 24.72
C VAL A 946 -28.46 -11.47 23.93
N LEU A 947 -27.94 -12.27 23.00
CA LEU A 947 -28.73 -13.20 22.19
C LEU A 947 -29.26 -14.44 22.95
N VAL A 948 -28.83 -14.66 24.20
CA VAL A 948 -29.29 -15.78 25.04
C VAL A 948 -30.40 -15.37 26.02
N GLY A 949 -30.63 -14.07 26.21
CA GLY A 949 -31.61 -13.55 27.18
C GLY A 949 -33.05 -13.47 26.66
N SER A 950 -33.25 -13.12 25.40
CA SER A 950 -34.57 -12.82 24.83
C SER A 950 -35.34 -14.05 24.30
N LEU A 951 -34.69 -15.20 24.21
CA LEU A 951 -35.32 -16.48 23.82
C LEU A 951 -35.83 -17.31 25.02
N LYS A 952 -35.73 -16.78 26.25
CA LYS A 952 -36.13 -17.51 27.47
C LYS A 952 -37.56 -17.22 27.94
N ASP A 953 -38.18 -16.12 27.51
CA ASP A 953 -39.48 -15.67 28.04
C ASP A 953 -40.68 -15.85 27.09
N SER A 954 -40.51 -16.49 25.92
CA SER A 954 -41.62 -16.74 24.98
C SER A 954 -41.91 -18.23 24.65
N VAL A 955 -41.26 -19.18 25.32
CA VAL A 955 -41.45 -20.63 25.07
C VAL A 955 -41.95 -21.42 26.31
N VAL A 956 -42.27 -20.77 27.43
CA VAL A 956 -42.79 -21.45 28.65
C VAL A 956 -44.21 -21.00 29.02
N SER A 957 -45.07 -20.76 28.02
CA SER A 957 -46.53 -20.67 28.23
C SER A 957 -47.36 -21.67 27.40
N GLU A 958 -46.69 -22.59 26.70
CA GLU A 958 -47.29 -23.82 26.15
C GLU A 958 -46.51 -25.09 26.56
N PHE A 959 -45.97 -25.10 27.80
CA PHE A 959 -45.59 -26.31 28.54
C PHE A 959 -45.91 -26.19 30.02
#